data_AF-A0A3B7MU98-F1
#
_entry.id   AF-A0A3B7MU98-F1
#
_cell.length_a   1.000
_cell.length_b   1.000
_cell.length_c   1.000
_cell.angle_alpha   90.00
_cell.angle_beta   90.00
_cell.angle_gamma   90.00
#
_symmetry.space_group_name_H-M   'P 1'
#
loop_
_entity.id
_entity.type
_entity.pdbx_description
1 polymer ?
#
loop_
_entity_poly.entity_id
_entity_poly.type
_entity_poly.pdbx_seq_one_letter_code
_entity_poly.pdbx_strand_id
1 'polypeptide(L)'
;MPKQKIVPLFVLLTGFWTSTYAQTVTRTAILQRAATEQAAKEKVLAEHLRKVAKEKNWPLSFKNKNGELVVLTDIDAGGYPIYTSTDNNIDAAATTSTNKLWSGGGLGLTLSGSSASVKGKLGVWDGGRARPTHVELNGRIVNKQNVSISDHTTHVAGTLIASGVNPRAKGMAYGYQDLVVYDFDNNLSEMLLESNNGMLLSNHSYGTICGWYQNTGSNRWEFRGQWNTNEDYKFGYYSTEAEVWDSIAYNAPYHLIVKSSGNNRNQTGPAVGQPYWRYSSSGVLIDAGTRPAGISNNDGYDIIPTSGTAKNILTVGAIQAIPSGYSRPEDAVISSFSSWGPTDDGRIKPDVVADGVNLFSSIGTTDNAYAIYSGTSMATPATAGSLTLLQEYYAQLHSGAFMRSATLKALVIHTADEAGPTAGPDYKYGWGVVNAAKAANVITGANSGNSFLIRENTLNSGAPVSFDVVASGKGILTATLCWTDPRGTPGAQVVNNNAIKLIHDLDIRITKGATTYMPWILDPGVPAAAATTGDNIRDNVEKIEVGDVEPGATYTITISNKGTLARGSQAYSLIVSGAGGAAYCKTSAPTIGNGARIDSVSFGGIQKLNAAGCAGYSNFTNISGAVEPNSTVPLYVRVNACAGGPVDKIVKAWLDFNNDGDFDDAGELLATSPVINGDNVFQTNVTIPAGFAPGNYGVLRVIVQETSNAGDVAPCTPYGKGETQDYRILFTNPSNDIGITTIVSPFSTGCANASQYVSIRFKNVGTTAKSNIVLSGTVKEGANLITNLSGTYVPTVAAAGEVEYTFQTPFAAVAGKTYTISVKAVTAGDQNAGNDEQTTTMVVNTAPAAPVAQAEICNNTSVLLSASNAGSDLMVWYESATATTPIAVGSASATSTVIRADKTYYVGRNDLSGKVGPVNKNTLGVGGYGNATSGNYLKFTTSVPLTIESVKLYVGNPGKVTITVADLGTVNPDGSFTYSPISTTTLAVGATNPTPGPGNQVDNPNDVGAVFAVNLAVPDPGDHILLMQMSDGATLFRNNGVTGSPYPFSIPGVVSITGNSATSTTNPNQFQLFYYFFYDMRVRLNGCASDRVPVVATNSVTPVITLNGSTLSSSVASGNQWYLNSNAIPGALGQTYNATESGIYQTIVTTAMGCNSPSNEITFGVTGIPNIDPSEIGLKVMPNPNDGRFVLDFTVSKKADLNITIMNAVGQKVFINRTPGFIGRYAQTIEAGKLASGVYLLQVEHDHKSYLKKLIVR
;
A
#
# COMPACT_ATOMS: atom_id res chain seq x y z
N MET A 1 4.77 -21.65 81.74
CA MET A 1 5.08 -20.32 81.13
C MET A 1 6.54 -19.96 81.44
N PRO A 2 7.28 -19.10 80.69
CA PRO A 2 7.34 -18.88 79.22
C PRO A 2 8.78 -18.61 78.63
N LYS A 3 8.87 -18.52 77.27
CA LYS A 3 9.61 -17.59 76.35
C LYS A 3 11.17 -17.54 76.12
N GLN A 4 11.53 -17.76 74.83
CA GLN A 4 12.27 -16.91 73.83
C GLN A 4 13.82 -16.85 73.62
N LYS A 5 14.20 -17.04 72.32
CA LYS A 5 15.14 -16.28 71.41
C LYS A 5 16.68 -16.41 71.54
N ILE A 6 17.58 -16.19 70.56
CA ILE A 6 17.67 -15.98 69.06
C ILE A 6 19.18 -16.07 68.63
N VAL A 7 19.41 -16.47 67.36
CA VAL A 7 20.51 -16.36 66.34
C VAL A 7 21.72 -15.38 66.48
N PRO A 8 22.89 -15.63 65.81
CA PRO A 8 23.93 -14.64 65.52
C PRO A 8 24.26 -14.35 64.02
N LEU A 9 25.07 -13.31 63.84
CA LEU A 9 25.41 -12.47 62.68
C LEU A 9 26.84 -12.74 62.16
N PHE A 10 27.13 -12.60 60.85
CA PHE A 10 28.38 -12.03 60.30
C PHE A 10 28.29 -11.67 58.80
N VAL A 11 29.06 -10.64 58.39
CA VAL A 11 28.97 -9.85 57.14
C VAL A 11 30.05 -10.22 56.12
N LEU A 12 29.72 -10.28 54.82
CA LEU A 12 30.64 -9.95 53.70
C LEU A 12 29.91 -9.64 52.37
N LEU A 13 30.46 -8.66 51.65
CA LEU A 13 30.03 -7.93 50.44
C LEU A 13 29.31 -8.69 49.31
N THR A 14 28.21 -8.10 48.80
CA THR A 14 27.90 -8.03 47.35
C THR A 14 27.28 -6.67 47.00
N GLY A 15 27.64 -6.15 45.82
CA GLY A 15 27.42 -4.77 45.40
C GLY A 15 25.97 -4.38 45.15
N PHE A 16 25.71 -3.10 45.40
CA PHE A 16 24.53 -2.37 44.95
C PHE A 16 24.42 -2.43 43.42
N TRP A 17 23.46 -3.19 42.92
CA TRP A 17 22.87 -2.97 41.60
C TRP A 17 21.49 -2.37 41.82
N THR A 18 21.41 -1.05 41.93
CA THR A 18 20.14 -0.36 41.68
C THR A 18 19.92 -0.39 40.18
N SER A 19 18.91 -1.15 39.78
CA SER A 19 18.38 -1.30 38.45
C SER A 19 18.09 0.07 37.80
N THR A 20 19.01 0.50 36.94
CA THR A 20 18.71 1.44 35.86
C THR A 20 17.87 0.71 34.82
N TYR A 21 16.54 0.81 34.94
CA TYR A 21 15.65 0.57 33.80
C TYR A 21 15.76 1.77 32.85
N ALA A 22 16.80 1.78 32.03
CA ALA A 22 16.74 2.46 30.75
C ALA A 22 16.20 1.45 29.71
N GLN A 23 15.27 1.91 28.85
CA GLN A 23 14.67 1.23 27.68
C GLN A 23 13.34 0.46 27.85
N THR A 24 12.23 1.13 28.22
CA THR A 24 10.87 0.56 28.04
C THR A 24 9.79 1.54 27.54
N VAL A 25 10.13 2.74 27.04
CA VAL A 25 9.09 3.64 26.48
C VAL A 25 9.55 4.37 25.23
N THR A 26 8.79 4.20 24.15
CA THR A 26 8.82 5.01 22.93
C THR A 26 8.62 6.49 23.28
N ARG A 27 9.53 7.36 22.87
CA ARG A 27 9.37 8.82 23.04
C ARG A 27 8.51 9.40 21.92
N THR A 28 7.22 9.11 21.99
CA THR A 28 6.16 9.47 21.02
C THR A 28 6.11 10.96 20.69
N ALA A 29 6.43 11.83 21.65
CA ALA A 29 6.39 13.28 21.46
C ALA A 29 7.45 13.83 20.48
N ILE A 30 8.61 13.17 20.36
CA ILE A 30 9.67 13.56 19.41
C ILE A 30 9.30 13.11 17.99
N LEU A 31 8.67 11.93 17.88
CA LEU A 31 8.17 11.36 16.62
C LEU A 31 6.96 12.14 16.08
N GLN A 32 6.04 12.60 16.95
CA GLN A 32 4.92 13.48 16.56
C GLN A 32 5.38 14.87 16.09
N ARG A 33 6.44 15.43 16.70
CA ARG A 33 6.98 16.73 16.28
C ARG A 33 7.67 16.64 14.92
N ALA A 34 8.44 15.59 14.66
CA ALA A 34 9.05 15.33 13.36
C ALA A 34 7.99 15.06 12.27
N ALA A 35 6.93 14.32 12.57
CA ALA A 35 5.82 14.07 11.65
C ALA A 35 5.05 15.37 11.29
N THR A 36 4.87 16.27 12.25
CA THR A 36 4.16 17.55 12.03
C THR A 36 5.01 18.54 11.21
N GLU A 37 6.32 18.62 11.47
CA GLU A 37 7.24 19.45 10.70
C GLU A 37 7.43 18.95 9.25
N GLN A 38 7.28 17.65 9.03
CA GLN A 38 7.44 17.00 7.73
C GLN A 38 6.14 17.09 6.88
N ALA A 39 4.97 16.95 7.49
CA ALA A 39 3.66 17.21 6.84
C ALA A 39 3.49 18.68 6.39
N ALA A 40 4.05 19.64 7.14
CA ALA A 40 4.06 21.04 6.74
C ALA A 40 4.93 21.31 5.49
N LYS A 41 6.02 20.56 5.30
CA LYS A 41 6.88 20.64 4.11
C LYS A 41 6.23 20.02 2.87
N GLU A 42 5.48 18.93 3.01
CA GLU A 42 4.70 18.30 1.93
C GLU A 42 3.64 19.26 1.36
N LYS A 43 2.98 20.00 2.24
CA LYS A 43 1.95 20.97 1.86
C LYS A 43 2.52 22.12 1.02
N VAL A 44 3.69 22.64 1.40
CA VAL A 44 4.40 23.69 0.66
C VAL A 44 4.86 23.19 -0.72
N LEU A 45 5.35 21.94 -0.80
CA LEU A 45 5.74 21.31 -2.06
C LEU A 45 4.51 21.14 -2.98
N ALA A 46 3.40 20.63 -2.48
CA ALA A 46 2.17 20.46 -3.27
C ALA A 46 1.61 21.80 -3.81
N GLU A 47 1.67 22.88 -3.02
CA GLU A 47 1.30 24.24 -3.45
C GLU A 47 2.27 24.78 -4.52
N HIS A 48 3.57 24.51 -4.38
CA HIS A 48 4.60 24.89 -5.36
C HIS A 48 4.44 24.14 -6.69
N LEU A 49 4.23 22.82 -6.66
CA LEU A 49 4.02 21.96 -7.85
C LEU A 49 2.79 22.41 -8.65
N ARG A 50 1.68 22.74 -7.97
CA ARG A 50 0.45 23.25 -8.61
C ARG A 50 0.66 24.61 -9.28
N LYS A 51 1.45 25.50 -8.67
CA LYS A 51 1.76 26.82 -9.22
C LYS A 51 2.66 26.69 -10.46
N VAL A 52 3.75 25.92 -10.36
CA VAL A 52 4.70 25.74 -11.45
C VAL A 52 4.09 24.96 -12.61
N ALA A 53 3.29 23.92 -12.35
CA ALA A 53 2.58 23.17 -13.38
C ALA A 53 1.61 24.06 -14.18
N LYS A 54 0.95 25.02 -13.52
CA LYS A 54 0.09 26.02 -14.16
C LYS A 54 0.89 27.04 -14.98
N GLU A 55 2.04 27.50 -14.49
CA GLU A 55 2.93 28.44 -15.20
C GLU A 55 3.62 27.81 -16.41
N LYS A 56 3.97 26.52 -16.32
CA LYS A 56 4.73 25.77 -17.34
C LYS A 56 3.85 24.88 -18.24
N ASN A 57 2.54 24.89 -18.01
CA ASN A 57 1.54 24.09 -18.71
C ASN A 57 1.82 22.57 -18.66
N TRP A 58 2.25 22.09 -17.50
CA TRP A 58 2.46 20.67 -17.24
C TRP A 58 1.16 20.03 -16.74
N PRO A 59 0.77 18.85 -17.24
CA PRO A 59 -0.34 18.12 -16.66
C PRO A 59 -0.07 17.84 -15.16
N LEU A 60 -1.09 17.85 -14.30
CA LEU A 60 -0.91 17.38 -12.91
C LEU A 60 -1.11 15.87 -12.81
N SER A 61 -1.71 15.27 -13.82
CA SER A 61 -1.75 13.83 -14.05
C SER A 61 -2.17 13.55 -15.50
N PHE A 62 -1.81 12.40 -16.03
CA PHE A 62 -2.24 11.89 -17.33
C PHE A 62 -2.33 10.36 -17.32
N LYS A 63 -2.95 9.74 -18.32
CA LYS A 63 -2.89 8.28 -18.47
C LYS A 63 -1.77 7.94 -19.44
N ASN A 64 -0.91 6.99 -19.07
CA ASN A 64 0.08 6.49 -20.02
C ASN A 64 -0.61 5.59 -21.07
N LYS A 65 0.16 5.12 -22.05
CA LYS A 65 -0.35 4.27 -23.15
C LYS A 65 -0.99 2.94 -22.68
N ASN A 66 -0.74 2.53 -21.45
CA ASN A 66 -1.29 1.30 -20.84
C ASN A 66 -2.57 1.57 -20.04
N GLY A 67 -3.03 2.82 -19.95
CA GLY A 67 -4.24 3.20 -19.20
C GLY A 67 -4.00 3.47 -17.71
N GLU A 68 -2.75 3.38 -17.24
CA GLU A 68 -2.36 3.62 -15.84
C GLU A 68 -2.33 5.12 -15.55
N LEU A 69 -2.84 5.53 -14.38
CA LEU A 69 -2.90 6.92 -13.94
C LEU A 69 -1.51 7.39 -13.50
N VAL A 70 -0.93 8.38 -14.16
CA VAL A 70 0.39 8.98 -13.90
C VAL A 70 0.20 10.40 -13.31
N VAL A 71 0.71 10.71 -12.11
CA VAL A 71 0.46 11.95 -11.34
C VAL A 71 1.75 12.72 -11.10
N LEU A 72 1.76 14.05 -11.26
CA LEU A 72 2.89 14.94 -10.97
C LEU A 72 3.14 14.99 -9.46
N THR A 73 4.25 14.40 -9.03
CA THR A 73 4.60 14.21 -7.62
C THR A 73 5.79 15.06 -7.17
N ASP A 74 6.64 15.54 -8.09
CA ASP A 74 7.74 16.46 -7.75
C ASP A 74 8.27 17.29 -8.95
N ILE A 75 9.29 18.13 -8.70
CA ILE A 75 10.12 18.81 -9.72
C ILE A 75 11.58 18.45 -9.44
N ASP A 76 12.28 17.91 -10.44
CA ASP A 76 13.68 17.52 -10.27
C ASP A 76 14.63 18.72 -10.12
N ALA A 77 15.91 18.45 -9.83
CA ALA A 77 16.93 19.48 -9.62
C ALA A 77 17.21 20.35 -10.87
N GLY A 78 16.74 19.94 -12.06
CA GLY A 78 16.84 20.69 -13.31
C GLY A 78 15.61 21.55 -13.62
N GLY A 79 14.56 21.47 -12.79
CA GLY A 79 13.32 22.20 -12.99
C GLY A 79 12.35 21.52 -13.95
N TYR A 80 12.37 20.19 -14.05
CA TYR A 80 11.43 19.39 -14.85
C TYR A 80 10.44 18.58 -14.00
N PRO A 81 9.23 18.29 -14.51
CA PRO A 81 8.18 17.63 -13.74
C PRO A 81 8.41 16.11 -13.57
N ILE A 82 8.27 15.60 -12.34
CA ILE A 82 8.33 14.17 -12.00
C ILE A 82 6.91 13.61 -11.85
N TYR A 83 6.56 12.53 -12.57
CA TYR A 83 5.24 11.90 -12.51
C TYR A 83 5.24 10.41 -12.08
N THR A 84 4.12 9.85 -11.57
CA THR A 84 4.03 8.52 -10.88
C THR A 84 2.69 7.74 -11.09
N SER A 85 2.66 6.40 -11.27
CA SER A 85 1.41 5.57 -11.51
C SER A 85 1.19 4.29 -10.71
N THR A 86 -0.03 3.80 -10.42
CA THR A 86 -0.41 2.72 -9.43
C THR A 86 0.13 1.27 -9.60
N ASP A 87 0.93 0.71 -8.65
CA ASP A 87 0.92 -0.65 -7.99
C ASP A 87 1.61 -0.56 -6.60
N ASN A 88 1.63 -1.61 -5.73
CA ASN A 88 2.06 -1.54 -4.31
C ASN A 88 3.07 -2.62 -3.87
N ASN A 89 3.97 -2.33 -2.91
CA ASN A 89 4.84 -3.36 -2.30
C ASN A 89 4.05 -4.52 -1.62
N ILE A 90 2.79 -4.31 -1.23
CA ILE A 90 1.91 -5.37 -0.71
C ILE A 90 1.56 -6.42 -1.78
N ASP A 91 1.38 -6.00 -3.03
CA ASP A 91 1.07 -6.91 -4.14
C ASP A 91 2.32 -7.70 -4.56
N ALA A 92 3.50 -7.08 -4.49
CA ALA A 92 4.78 -7.78 -4.63
C ALA A 92 4.98 -8.83 -3.51
N ALA A 93 4.54 -8.53 -2.28
CA ALA A 93 4.59 -9.47 -1.15
C ALA A 93 3.58 -10.62 -1.31
N ALA A 94 2.42 -10.37 -1.90
CA ALA A 94 1.45 -11.41 -2.26
C ALA A 94 1.98 -12.30 -3.40
N THR A 95 2.57 -11.69 -4.44
CA THR A 95 3.19 -12.37 -5.58
C THR A 95 4.26 -13.36 -5.12
N THR A 96 5.13 -12.92 -4.21
CA THR A 96 6.21 -13.76 -3.65
C THR A 96 5.76 -14.67 -2.49
N SER A 97 4.48 -14.61 -2.10
CA SER A 97 3.92 -15.23 -0.89
C SER A 97 4.60 -14.83 0.43
N THR A 98 5.38 -13.75 0.43
CA THR A 98 6.08 -13.21 1.60
C THR A 98 5.12 -12.70 2.67
N ASN A 99 3.96 -12.18 2.26
CA ASN A 99 2.91 -11.79 3.19
C ASN A 99 2.42 -12.94 4.10
N LYS A 100 2.60 -14.20 3.69
CA LYS A 100 2.24 -15.38 4.50
C LYS A 100 3.23 -15.68 5.63
N LEU A 101 4.45 -15.13 5.55
CA LEU A 101 5.51 -15.29 6.57
C LEU A 101 5.40 -14.25 7.70
N TRP A 102 4.75 -13.13 7.42
CA TRP A 102 4.55 -12.05 8.38
C TRP A 102 3.62 -12.43 9.52
N SER A 103 3.66 -11.65 10.60
CA SER A 103 2.73 -11.81 11.73
C SER A 103 1.27 -11.73 11.27
N GLY A 104 0.47 -12.73 11.62
CA GLY A 104 -0.93 -12.87 11.18
C GLY A 104 -1.10 -13.39 9.75
N GLY A 105 -0.01 -13.78 9.09
CA GLY A 105 0.00 -14.42 7.78
C GLY A 105 -0.41 -15.90 7.83
N GLY A 106 -0.64 -16.47 6.65
CA GLY A 106 -1.22 -17.82 6.50
C GLY A 106 -0.40 -18.99 7.02
N LEU A 107 0.88 -18.81 7.35
CA LEU A 107 1.73 -19.87 7.94
C LEU A 107 1.84 -19.81 9.47
N GLY A 108 1.21 -18.82 10.13
CA GLY A 108 1.34 -18.63 11.58
C GLY A 108 2.73 -18.22 12.06
N LEU A 109 3.63 -17.85 11.13
CA LEU A 109 4.95 -17.31 11.43
C LEU A 109 4.84 -15.82 11.81
N THR A 110 5.91 -15.28 12.40
CA THR A 110 5.98 -13.88 12.83
C THR A 110 7.26 -13.19 12.31
N LEU A 111 7.66 -13.53 11.09
CA LEU A 111 8.90 -13.07 10.49
C LEU A 111 8.78 -11.62 10.03
N SER A 112 9.84 -10.86 10.23
CA SER A 112 9.89 -9.43 9.87
C SER A 112 11.30 -8.94 9.54
N GLY A 113 12.33 -9.76 9.78
CA GLY A 113 13.73 -9.38 9.70
C GLY A 113 14.25 -8.69 10.95
N SER A 114 13.43 -8.61 12.02
CA SER A 114 13.80 -7.90 13.25
C SER A 114 14.72 -8.71 14.18
N SER A 115 14.95 -9.99 13.89
CA SER A 115 15.88 -10.83 14.64
C SER A 115 17.30 -10.26 14.64
N ALA A 116 17.95 -10.30 15.80
CA ALA A 116 19.36 -9.94 15.95
C ALA A 116 20.30 -10.80 15.09
N SER A 117 19.87 -12.01 14.69
CA SER A 117 20.68 -12.91 13.87
C SER A 117 20.96 -12.36 12.47
N VAL A 118 20.02 -11.60 11.89
CA VAL A 118 20.11 -11.09 10.50
C VAL A 118 20.47 -9.61 10.40
N LYS A 119 20.50 -8.88 11.51
CA LYS A 119 20.86 -7.46 11.59
C LYS A 119 22.20 -7.16 10.92
N GLY A 120 22.25 -6.16 10.04
CA GLY A 120 23.48 -5.71 9.37
C GLY A 120 24.07 -6.67 8.31
N LYS A 121 23.34 -7.74 7.95
CA LYS A 121 23.76 -8.79 6.99
C LYS A 121 23.05 -8.74 5.63
N LEU A 122 22.34 -7.65 5.34
CA LEU A 122 21.71 -7.34 4.06
C LEU A 122 22.30 -6.02 3.52
N GLY A 123 22.77 -6.05 2.27
CA GLY A 123 23.39 -4.92 1.59
C GLY A 123 22.65 -4.48 0.33
N VAL A 124 22.83 -3.22 -0.06
CA VAL A 124 22.37 -2.63 -1.33
C VAL A 124 23.53 -1.91 -1.99
N TRP A 125 23.79 -2.25 -3.26
CA TRP A 125 24.63 -1.46 -4.15
C TRP A 125 23.76 -0.89 -5.27
N ASP A 126 23.75 0.43 -5.40
CA ASP A 126 22.87 1.17 -6.30
C ASP A 126 23.48 2.53 -6.67
N GLY A 127 22.83 3.34 -7.53
CA GLY A 127 23.39 4.61 -8.03
C GLY A 127 23.21 5.79 -7.08
N GLY A 128 23.81 5.70 -5.89
CA GLY A 128 23.72 6.70 -4.83
C GLY A 128 23.38 6.10 -3.46
N ARG A 129 23.04 6.97 -2.50
CA ARG A 129 22.65 6.53 -1.15
C ARG A 129 21.14 6.63 -0.94
N ALA A 130 20.59 5.76 -0.08
CA ALA A 130 19.20 5.87 0.35
C ALA A 130 19.04 7.06 1.30
N ARG A 131 17.87 7.71 1.28
CA ARG A 131 17.52 8.78 2.23
C ARG A 131 17.35 8.20 3.65
N PRO A 132 18.30 8.40 4.57
CA PRO A 132 18.24 7.78 5.90
C PRO A 132 17.17 8.43 6.79
N THR A 133 16.72 9.64 6.45
CA THR A 133 15.70 10.39 7.18
C THR A 133 14.27 10.09 6.72
N HIS A 134 14.09 9.28 5.66
CA HIS A 134 12.77 8.93 5.16
C HIS A 134 11.95 8.23 6.25
N VAL A 135 10.67 8.56 6.40
CA VAL A 135 9.80 8.05 7.49
C VAL A 135 9.75 6.53 7.55
N GLU A 136 9.87 5.87 6.41
CA GLU A 136 9.94 4.41 6.31
C GLU A 136 11.29 3.81 6.72
N LEU A 137 12.37 4.58 6.68
CA LEU A 137 13.75 4.08 6.76
C LEU A 137 14.53 4.64 7.96
N ASN A 138 13.96 5.62 8.67
CA ASN A 138 14.60 6.35 9.74
C ASN A 138 15.16 5.42 10.83
N GLY A 139 16.47 5.56 11.08
CA GLY A 139 17.20 4.76 12.08
C GLY A 139 17.52 3.32 11.67
N ARG A 140 17.35 2.96 10.39
CA ARG A 140 17.55 1.57 9.90
C ARG A 140 18.47 1.45 8.69
N ILE A 141 19.05 2.55 8.23
CA ILE A 141 19.99 2.60 7.09
C ILE A 141 21.39 2.94 7.60
N VAL A 142 22.38 2.19 7.13
CA VAL A 142 23.81 2.47 7.31
C VAL A 142 24.40 2.82 5.95
N ASN A 143 24.35 4.11 5.60
CA ASN A 143 25.01 4.62 4.39
C ASN A 143 26.52 4.64 4.60
N LYS A 144 27.25 3.87 3.80
CA LYS A 144 28.71 3.72 3.93
C LYS A 144 29.50 4.80 3.20
N GLN A 145 28.84 5.53 2.31
CA GLN A 145 29.43 6.60 1.53
C GLN A 145 28.59 7.89 1.61
N ASN A 146 29.27 9.03 1.45
CA ASN A 146 28.65 10.35 1.45
C ASN A 146 28.41 10.87 0.02
N VAL A 147 27.68 10.09 -0.76
CA VAL A 147 27.21 10.47 -2.11
C VAL A 147 25.81 11.10 -2.05
N SER A 148 25.31 11.61 -3.19
CA SER A 148 23.97 12.18 -3.28
C SER A 148 22.89 11.14 -2.95
N ILE A 149 21.80 11.63 -2.36
CA ILE A 149 20.60 10.81 -2.17
C ILE A 149 20.02 10.49 -3.56
N SER A 150 19.64 9.23 -3.75
CA SER A 150 19.05 8.73 -5.00
C SER A 150 17.62 8.24 -4.74
N ASP A 151 16.70 8.63 -5.61
CA ASP A 151 15.32 8.14 -5.58
C ASP A 151 15.27 6.65 -5.88
N HIS A 152 16.05 6.18 -6.85
CA HIS A 152 16.15 4.77 -7.19
C HIS A 152 16.66 3.94 -6.00
N THR A 153 17.76 4.35 -5.36
CA THR A 153 18.30 3.64 -4.20
C THR A 153 17.34 3.65 -3.02
N THR A 154 16.64 4.77 -2.78
CA THR A 154 15.64 4.85 -1.71
C THR A 154 14.41 3.99 -2.00
N HIS A 155 14.03 3.83 -3.27
CA HIS A 155 12.94 2.95 -3.73
C HIS A 155 13.27 1.49 -3.48
N VAL A 156 14.46 1.07 -3.92
CA VAL A 156 15.02 -0.27 -3.68
C VAL A 156 15.09 -0.57 -2.17
N ALA A 157 15.62 0.36 -1.37
CA ALA A 157 15.68 0.21 0.09
C ALA A 157 14.28 0.10 0.73
N GLY A 158 13.31 0.88 0.24
CA GLY A 158 11.93 0.79 0.67
C GLY A 158 11.30 -0.57 0.38
N THR A 159 11.48 -1.13 -0.82
CA THR A 159 10.92 -2.43 -1.18
C THR A 159 11.53 -3.56 -0.34
N LEU A 160 12.82 -3.44 0.02
CA LEU A 160 13.46 -4.37 0.94
C LEU A 160 12.88 -4.28 2.34
N ILE A 161 12.89 -3.09 2.95
CA ILE A 161 12.76 -2.98 4.40
C ILE A 161 11.71 -2.00 4.91
N ALA A 162 11.04 -1.17 4.10
CA ALA A 162 10.15 -0.11 4.59
C ALA A 162 9.22 -0.58 5.71
N SER A 163 9.16 0.21 6.79
CA SER A 163 8.45 -0.17 8.01
C SER A 163 6.94 -0.39 7.82
N GLY A 164 6.37 0.18 6.77
CA GLY A 164 4.95 0.17 6.48
C GLY A 164 4.20 1.28 7.21
N VAL A 165 4.85 2.44 7.44
CA VAL A 165 4.15 3.67 7.89
C VAL A 165 3.05 4.01 6.89
N ASN A 166 3.38 3.92 5.60
CA ASN A 166 2.41 3.72 4.54
C ASN A 166 2.23 2.21 4.32
N PRO A 167 1.04 1.65 4.62
CA PRO A 167 0.79 0.22 4.45
C PRO A 167 1.06 -0.30 3.04
N ARG A 168 0.89 0.54 2.00
CA ARG A 168 1.13 0.17 0.59
C ARG A 168 2.61 0.06 0.23
N ALA A 169 3.49 0.74 0.97
CA ALA A 169 4.93 0.74 0.75
C ALA A 169 5.67 -0.27 1.65
N LYS A 170 4.97 -1.00 2.52
CA LYS A 170 5.59 -1.94 3.47
C LYS A 170 6.55 -2.89 2.74
N GLY A 171 7.82 -2.87 3.14
CA GLY A 171 8.86 -3.70 2.55
C GLY A 171 8.74 -5.16 2.97
N MET A 172 9.40 -6.04 2.23
CA MET A 172 9.35 -7.48 2.47
C MET A 172 9.83 -7.85 3.87
N ALA A 173 10.95 -7.30 4.30
CA ALA A 173 11.52 -7.43 5.65
C ALA A 173 11.28 -6.15 6.46
N TYR A 174 10.02 -5.81 6.70
CA TYR A 174 9.59 -4.54 7.29
C TYR A 174 10.15 -4.24 8.69
N GLY A 175 10.61 -5.24 9.43
CA GLY A 175 11.25 -5.12 10.75
C GLY A 175 12.78 -5.11 10.72
N TYR A 176 13.40 -5.19 9.54
CA TYR A 176 14.85 -5.27 9.36
C TYR A 176 15.60 -4.04 9.89
N GLN A 177 16.83 -4.25 10.36
CA GLN A 177 17.69 -3.24 11.00
C GLN A 177 19.08 -3.21 10.36
N ASP A 178 19.62 -1.99 10.25
CA ASP A 178 20.97 -1.70 9.74
C ASP A 178 21.20 -2.18 8.30
N LEU A 179 20.32 -1.82 7.35
CA LEU A 179 20.55 -2.06 5.93
C LEU A 179 21.81 -1.32 5.47
N VAL A 180 22.80 -2.06 4.98
CA VAL A 180 24.07 -1.51 4.52
C VAL A 180 23.90 -0.99 3.09
N VAL A 181 24.23 0.28 2.84
CA VAL A 181 24.02 0.91 1.53
C VAL A 181 25.32 1.52 0.99
N TYR A 182 25.65 1.15 -0.24
CA TYR A 182 26.79 1.62 -1.04
C TYR A 182 26.32 2.14 -2.39
N ASP A 183 27.12 3.06 -2.96
CA ASP A 183 27.06 3.40 -4.37
C ASP A 183 27.70 2.28 -5.22
N PHE A 184 27.37 2.17 -6.51
CA PHE A 184 27.85 1.05 -7.33
C PHE A 184 29.29 1.20 -7.88
N ASP A 185 29.93 2.37 -7.70
CA ASP A 185 31.20 2.72 -8.35
C ASP A 185 32.39 1.82 -7.94
N ASN A 186 32.41 1.34 -6.70
CA ASN A 186 33.48 0.48 -6.16
C ASN A 186 32.98 -0.89 -5.69
N ASN A 187 31.87 -1.35 -6.30
CA ASN A 187 31.09 -2.51 -5.85
C ASN A 187 31.94 -3.77 -5.55
N LEU A 188 32.95 -4.10 -6.37
CA LEU A 188 33.75 -5.31 -6.22
C LEU A 188 34.55 -5.32 -4.92
N SER A 189 35.20 -4.19 -4.62
CA SER A 189 36.03 -4.06 -3.42
C SER A 189 35.19 -4.01 -2.15
N GLU A 190 34.02 -3.40 -2.22
CA GLU A 190 33.08 -3.26 -1.10
C GLU A 190 32.36 -4.56 -0.81
N MET A 191 31.93 -5.30 -1.84
CA MET A 191 31.37 -6.65 -1.67
C MET A 191 32.39 -7.59 -1.03
N LEU A 192 33.67 -7.55 -1.43
CA LEU A 192 34.73 -8.33 -0.78
C LEU A 192 34.83 -8.01 0.72
N LEU A 193 34.79 -6.71 1.07
CA LEU A 193 34.85 -6.26 2.46
C LEU A 193 33.63 -6.71 3.26
N GLU A 194 32.41 -6.49 2.76
CA GLU A 194 31.20 -6.83 3.50
C GLU A 194 30.95 -8.34 3.58
N SER A 195 31.36 -9.10 2.56
CA SER A 195 31.38 -10.56 2.63
C SER A 195 32.24 -11.06 3.80
N ASN A 196 33.40 -10.44 4.01
CA ASN A 196 34.28 -10.73 5.15
C ASN A 196 33.65 -10.33 6.51
N ASN A 197 32.71 -9.37 6.51
CA ASN A 197 31.97 -8.95 7.71
C ASN A 197 30.72 -9.80 7.98
N GLY A 198 30.51 -10.88 7.23
CA GLY A 198 29.39 -11.80 7.44
C GLY A 198 28.08 -11.39 6.74
N MET A 199 28.17 -10.62 5.64
CA MET A 199 27.04 -10.37 4.73
C MET A 199 26.42 -11.69 4.26
N LEU A 200 25.09 -11.80 4.31
CA LEU A 200 24.35 -12.98 3.86
C LEU A 200 23.68 -12.73 2.51
N LEU A 201 23.15 -11.53 2.29
CA LEU A 201 22.47 -11.17 1.04
C LEU A 201 22.85 -9.77 0.59
N SER A 202 22.96 -9.58 -0.72
CA SER A 202 23.08 -8.25 -1.31
C SER A 202 22.15 -8.06 -2.49
N ASN A 203 21.58 -6.87 -2.64
CA ASN A 203 20.77 -6.46 -3.77
C ASN A 203 21.57 -5.60 -4.73
N HIS A 204 21.56 -5.96 -6.02
CA HIS A 204 22.23 -5.23 -7.10
C HIS A 204 21.24 -4.91 -8.22
N SER A 205 20.64 -3.71 -8.15
CA SER A 205 19.57 -3.25 -9.06
C SER A 205 20.06 -2.35 -10.20
N TYR A 206 21.29 -2.56 -10.66
CA TYR A 206 21.95 -1.83 -11.77
C TYR A 206 22.49 -2.82 -12.80
N GLY A 207 22.97 -2.35 -13.96
CA GLY A 207 23.59 -3.23 -14.95
C GLY A 207 24.27 -2.47 -16.09
N THR A 208 25.06 -3.21 -16.88
CA THR A 208 25.74 -2.68 -18.06
C THR A 208 24.73 -2.31 -19.14
N ILE A 209 24.86 -1.11 -19.70
CA ILE A 209 24.05 -0.68 -20.84
C ILE A 209 24.55 -1.41 -22.11
N CYS A 210 23.67 -2.22 -22.70
CA CYS A 210 23.96 -3.09 -23.85
C CYS A 210 22.96 -2.88 -25.00
N GLY A 211 23.39 -3.19 -26.22
CA GLY A 211 22.57 -3.10 -27.42
C GLY A 211 22.08 -1.69 -27.70
N TRP A 212 20.80 -1.58 -28.06
CA TRP A 212 20.14 -0.28 -28.18
C TRP A 212 19.83 0.34 -26.83
N TYR A 213 20.09 1.63 -26.71
CA TYR A 213 19.72 2.44 -25.55
C TYR A 213 19.26 3.82 -25.99
N GLN A 214 18.14 4.29 -25.45
CA GLN A 214 17.66 5.65 -25.71
C GLN A 214 18.27 6.60 -24.67
N ASN A 215 19.22 7.41 -25.09
CA ASN A 215 19.79 8.45 -24.25
C ASN A 215 18.81 9.64 -24.25
N THR A 216 18.02 9.75 -23.19
CA THR A 216 17.00 10.80 -23.03
C THR A 216 17.64 12.19 -22.85
N GLY A 217 18.79 12.29 -22.18
CA GLY A 217 19.49 13.56 -21.97
C GLY A 217 20.00 14.21 -23.25
N SER A 218 20.41 13.39 -24.24
CA SER A 218 20.77 13.86 -25.58
C SER A 218 19.67 13.64 -26.63
N ASN A 219 18.49 13.18 -26.20
CA ASN A 219 17.34 12.80 -27.03
C ASN A 219 17.70 12.03 -28.31
N ARG A 220 18.48 10.96 -28.18
CA ARG A 220 18.96 10.17 -29.32
C ARG A 220 19.07 8.68 -29.01
N TRP A 221 19.01 7.87 -30.07
CA TRP A 221 19.28 6.44 -29.97
C TRP A 221 20.76 6.13 -30.13
N GLU A 222 21.29 5.34 -29.21
CA GLU A 222 22.69 4.92 -29.19
C GLU A 222 22.75 3.39 -29.28
N PHE A 223 23.49 2.86 -30.27
CA PHE A 223 23.84 1.44 -30.34
C PHE A 223 25.20 1.24 -29.67
N ARG A 224 25.23 0.40 -28.63
CA ARG A 224 26.39 0.16 -27.76
C ARG A 224 27.28 -1.00 -28.20
N GLY A 225 26.95 -1.65 -29.32
CA GLY A 225 27.83 -2.65 -29.93
C GLY A 225 29.14 -2.05 -30.44
N GLN A 226 30.09 -2.92 -30.75
CA GLN A 226 31.37 -2.53 -31.33
C GLN A 226 31.19 -1.86 -32.71
N TRP A 227 32.22 -1.17 -33.20
CA TRP A 227 32.19 -0.57 -34.54
C TRP A 227 31.88 -1.64 -35.60
N ASN A 228 30.98 -1.31 -36.53
CA ASN A 228 30.55 -2.16 -37.63
C ASN A 228 29.95 -3.53 -37.26
N THR A 229 29.55 -3.77 -36.00
CA THR A 229 28.74 -4.94 -35.63
C THR A 229 27.25 -4.67 -35.74
N ASN A 230 26.50 -5.75 -35.94
CA ASN A 230 25.03 -5.75 -35.99
C ASN A 230 24.39 -6.21 -34.69
N GLU A 231 25.20 -6.72 -33.77
CA GLU A 231 24.80 -7.23 -32.46
C GLU A 231 25.86 -6.82 -31.43
N ASP A 232 25.47 -6.77 -30.17
CA ASP A 232 26.33 -6.39 -29.07
C ASP A 232 26.77 -7.64 -28.30
N TYR A 233 28.06 -7.97 -28.38
CA TYR A 233 28.64 -9.13 -27.70
C TYR A 233 28.44 -9.11 -26.17
N LYS A 234 28.06 -7.98 -25.57
CA LYS A 234 27.91 -7.88 -24.11
C LYS A 234 26.65 -8.57 -23.58
N PHE A 235 25.68 -8.86 -24.44
CA PHE A 235 24.59 -9.75 -24.08
C PHE A 235 25.09 -11.18 -24.00
N GLY A 236 24.63 -11.94 -23.00
CA GLY A 236 25.03 -13.33 -22.78
C GLY A 236 26.45 -13.51 -22.22
N TYR A 237 27.31 -12.51 -22.38
CA TYR A 237 28.75 -12.63 -22.15
C TYR A 237 29.17 -12.69 -20.69
N TYR A 238 29.89 -13.75 -20.35
CA TYR A 238 30.59 -13.91 -19.07
C TYR A 238 31.82 -12.98 -19.00
N SER A 239 31.61 -11.80 -18.43
CA SER A 239 32.61 -10.74 -18.30
C SER A 239 33.59 -10.94 -17.13
N THR A 240 34.67 -10.15 -17.10
CA THR A 240 35.58 -10.09 -15.94
C THR A 240 34.86 -9.69 -14.65
N GLU A 241 33.81 -8.87 -14.71
CA GLU A 241 32.99 -8.57 -13.53
C GLU A 241 32.26 -9.82 -13.02
N ALA A 242 31.65 -10.59 -13.93
CA ALA A 242 30.98 -11.86 -13.60
C ALA A 242 31.96 -12.89 -13.00
N GLU A 243 33.19 -12.97 -13.53
CA GLU A 243 34.28 -13.77 -12.96
C GLU A 243 34.58 -13.39 -11.51
N VAL A 244 34.68 -12.09 -11.21
CA VAL A 244 34.96 -11.62 -9.85
C VAL A 244 33.77 -11.89 -8.93
N TRP A 245 32.54 -11.75 -9.39
CA TRP A 245 31.34 -12.08 -8.60
C TRP A 245 31.28 -13.55 -8.23
N ASP A 246 31.58 -14.45 -9.18
CA ASP A 246 31.71 -15.88 -8.89
C ASP A 246 32.84 -16.15 -7.89
N SER A 247 33.96 -15.44 -8.01
CA SER A 247 35.08 -15.51 -7.06
C SER A 247 34.67 -15.04 -5.65
N ILE A 248 33.88 -13.98 -5.53
CA ILE A 248 33.37 -13.49 -4.24
C ILE A 248 32.45 -14.55 -3.62
N ALA A 249 31.44 -15.00 -4.35
CA ALA A 249 30.47 -15.98 -3.87
C ALA A 249 31.12 -17.33 -3.51
N TYR A 250 32.15 -17.76 -4.26
CA TYR A 250 32.92 -18.98 -3.97
C TYR A 250 33.72 -18.86 -2.66
N ASN A 251 34.32 -17.70 -2.39
CA ASN A 251 35.11 -17.49 -1.17
C ASN A 251 34.26 -17.05 0.05
N ALA A 252 33.03 -16.60 -0.17
CA ALA A 252 32.06 -16.21 0.85
C ALA A 252 30.81 -17.12 0.78
N PRO A 253 30.88 -18.36 1.30
CA PRO A 253 29.90 -19.40 1.03
C PRO A 253 28.49 -19.15 1.57
N TYR A 254 28.30 -18.11 2.38
CA TYR A 254 27.00 -17.68 2.92
C TYR A 254 26.43 -16.44 2.22
N HIS A 255 27.23 -15.74 1.41
CA HIS A 255 26.81 -14.51 0.75
C HIS A 255 26.16 -14.82 -0.60
N LEU A 256 24.84 -14.63 -0.70
CA LEU A 256 24.10 -14.70 -1.96
C LEU A 256 23.92 -13.31 -2.56
N ILE A 257 24.54 -13.09 -3.71
CA ILE A 257 24.39 -11.86 -4.50
C ILE A 257 23.12 -11.99 -5.34
N VAL A 258 22.16 -11.06 -5.17
CA VAL A 258 20.89 -11.02 -5.90
C VAL A 258 20.91 -9.88 -6.91
N LYS A 259 20.72 -10.19 -8.18
CA LYS A 259 21.02 -9.30 -9.31
C LYS A 259 19.83 -9.16 -10.26
N SER A 260 19.52 -7.94 -10.68
CA SER A 260 18.52 -7.70 -11.71
C SER A 260 18.91 -8.30 -13.08
N SER A 261 17.96 -8.86 -13.81
CA SER A 261 18.24 -9.47 -15.12
C SER A 261 18.52 -8.47 -16.24
N GLY A 262 18.00 -7.24 -16.12
CA GLY A 262 18.14 -6.17 -17.13
C GLY A 262 16.79 -5.69 -17.67
N ASN A 263 16.75 -4.46 -18.20
CA ASN A 263 15.51 -3.80 -18.67
C ASN A 263 15.56 -3.45 -20.18
N ASN A 264 16.48 -4.06 -20.93
CA ASN A 264 16.83 -3.62 -22.28
C ASN A 264 15.88 -4.15 -23.36
N ARG A 265 14.98 -5.08 -23.03
CA ARG A 265 14.17 -5.82 -24.01
C ARG A 265 13.27 -4.94 -24.86
N ASN A 266 12.67 -3.91 -24.27
CA ASN A 266 11.79 -2.97 -24.97
C ASN A 266 12.54 -1.81 -25.63
N GLN A 267 13.87 -1.76 -25.52
CA GLN A 267 14.71 -0.79 -26.20
C GLN A 267 15.13 -1.35 -27.57
N THR A 268 14.25 -1.30 -28.56
CA THR A 268 14.49 -1.95 -29.87
C THR A 268 15.19 -1.06 -30.90
N GLY A 269 15.67 0.11 -30.49
CA GLY A 269 16.29 1.09 -31.37
C GLY A 269 15.27 1.95 -32.14
N PRO A 270 15.75 2.93 -32.92
CA PRO A 270 14.88 3.74 -33.77
C PRO A 270 14.39 2.89 -34.96
N ALA A 271 13.32 3.31 -35.65
CA ALA A 271 12.89 2.62 -36.87
C ALA A 271 14.02 2.56 -37.91
N VAL A 272 14.05 1.52 -38.74
CA VAL A 272 14.99 1.45 -39.87
C VAL A 272 14.84 2.69 -40.75
N GLY A 273 15.95 3.32 -41.11
CA GLY A 273 15.97 4.59 -41.84
C GLY A 273 15.95 5.85 -40.98
N GLN A 274 15.87 5.74 -39.64
CA GLN A 274 15.95 6.89 -38.73
C GLN A 274 17.37 7.09 -38.17
N PRO A 275 17.75 8.33 -37.76
CA PRO A 275 19.08 8.61 -37.24
C PRO A 275 19.46 7.81 -35.99
N TYR A 276 20.73 7.42 -35.87
CA TYR A 276 21.27 6.77 -34.68
C TYR A 276 22.75 7.09 -34.48
N TRP A 277 23.23 6.85 -33.26
CA TRP A 277 24.63 7.05 -32.86
C TRP A 277 25.28 5.72 -32.52
N ARG A 278 26.58 5.59 -32.84
CA ARG A 278 27.39 4.43 -32.45
C ARG A 278 28.84 4.83 -32.24
N TYR A 279 29.61 3.99 -31.57
CA TYR A 279 31.05 4.20 -31.46
C TYR A 279 31.76 3.93 -32.79
N SER A 280 32.62 4.85 -33.22
CA SER A 280 33.55 4.69 -34.33
C SER A 280 34.60 3.62 -34.05
N SER A 281 35.40 3.26 -35.05
CA SER A 281 36.57 2.38 -34.87
C SER A 281 37.60 2.94 -33.87
N SER A 282 37.61 4.25 -33.62
CA SER A 282 38.46 4.92 -32.62
C SER A 282 37.80 5.05 -31.24
N GLY A 283 36.61 4.48 -31.02
CA GLY A 283 35.91 4.51 -29.74
C GLY A 283 35.20 5.84 -29.44
N VAL A 284 34.99 6.68 -30.45
CA VAL A 284 34.27 7.96 -30.29
C VAL A 284 32.81 7.77 -30.69
N LEU A 285 31.87 8.22 -29.85
CA LEU A 285 30.45 8.16 -30.18
C LEU A 285 30.12 9.20 -31.27
N ILE A 286 29.73 8.73 -32.45
CA ILE A 286 29.46 9.55 -33.64
C ILE A 286 28.01 9.38 -34.11
N ASP A 287 27.50 10.40 -34.81
CA ASP A 287 26.31 10.26 -35.65
C ASP A 287 26.61 9.27 -36.78
N ALA A 288 25.88 8.17 -36.81
CA ALA A 288 26.11 7.05 -37.71
C ALA A 288 25.19 7.10 -38.95
N GLY A 289 24.49 8.22 -39.16
CA GLY A 289 23.48 8.36 -40.18
C GLY A 289 22.22 7.57 -39.82
N THR A 290 21.56 7.00 -40.83
CA THR A 290 20.30 6.28 -40.63
C THR A 290 20.53 4.80 -40.28
N ARG A 291 19.70 4.27 -39.38
CA ARG A 291 19.75 2.88 -38.93
C ARG A 291 19.58 1.93 -40.14
N PRO A 292 20.53 1.03 -40.42
CA PRO A 292 20.37 -0.02 -41.41
C PRO A 292 19.49 -1.16 -40.87
N ALA A 293 18.87 -1.94 -41.77
CA ALA A 293 18.02 -3.08 -41.39
C ALA A 293 18.76 -4.23 -40.67
N GLY A 294 20.09 -4.28 -40.80
CA GLY A 294 20.89 -5.41 -40.30
C GLY A 294 21.21 -5.40 -38.80
N ILE A 295 21.04 -4.29 -38.08
CA ILE A 295 21.31 -4.23 -36.63
C ILE A 295 20.11 -4.82 -35.87
N SER A 296 20.37 -5.83 -35.03
CA SER A 296 19.36 -6.56 -34.26
C SER A 296 18.60 -5.63 -33.29
N ASN A 297 17.38 -6.03 -32.95
CA ASN A 297 16.62 -5.43 -31.85
C ASN A 297 17.04 -6.10 -30.53
N ASN A 298 16.79 -5.45 -29.41
CA ASN A 298 16.96 -6.07 -28.09
C ASN A 298 15.76 -6.97 -27.68
N ASP A 299 14.78 -7.21 -28.55
CA ASP A 299 13.58 -8.01 -28.25
C ASP A 299 13.76 -9.52 -28.50
N GLY A 300 15.01 -9.99 -28.64
CA GLY A 300 15.37 -11.39 -28.80
C GLY A 300 15.66 -12.13 -27.48
N TYR A 301 15.93 -13.43 -27.56
CA TYR A 301 16.61 -14.14 -26.46
C TYR A 301 18.07 -13.70 -26.39
N ASP A 302 18.78 -14.13 -25.34
CA ASP A 302 20.19 -13.81 -25.12
C ASP A 302 20.43 -12.30 -24.97
N ILE A 303 19.80 -11.72 -23.95
CA ILE A 303 19.87 -10.28 -23.66
C ILE A 303 20.15 -9.97 -22.18
N ILE A 304 20.67 -10.96 -21.43
CA ILE A 304 21.15 -10.77 -20.05
C ILE A 304 22.54 -10.11 -20.10
N PRO A 305 22.73 -8.91 -19.54
CA PRO A 305 24.02 -8.24 -19.62
C PRO A 305 25.06 -8.84 -18.65
N THR A 306 26.28 -9.05 -19.15
CA THR A 306 27.53 -9.17 -18.38
C THR A 306 27.43 -9.75 -16.96
N SER A 307 27.46 -8.95 -15.89
CA SER A 307 27.43 -9.44 -14.50
C SER A 307 26.18 -10.24 -14.11
N GLY A 308 25.05 -10.03 -14.78
CA GLY A 308 23.84 -10.85 -14.64
C GLY A 308 24.02 -12.32 -15.07
N THR A 309 25.12 -12.62 -15.77
CA THR A 309 25.48 -13.96 -16.27
C THR A 309 26.38 -14.74 -15.31
N ALA A 310 26.77 -14.21 -14.15
CA ALA A 310 27.59 -14.95 -13.18
C ALA A 310 26.85 -16.24 -12.70
N LYS A 311 27.60 -17.31 -12.43
CA LYS A 311 27.03 -18.64 -12.09
C LYS A 311 26.46 -18.66 -10.68
N ASN A 312 27.17 -18.06 -9.73
CA ASN A 312 26.94 -18.21 -8.30
C ASN A 312 25.94 -17.21 -7.70
N ILE A 313 25.37 -16.34 -8.53
CA ILE A 313 24.40 -15.32 -8.12
C ILE A 313 22.95 -15.78 -8.37
N LEU A 314 21.99 -15.06 -7.81
CA LEU A 314 20.57 -15.19 -8.14
C LEU A 314 20.14 -14.02 -9.03
N THR A 315 19.93 -14.28 -10.30
CA THR A 315 19.48 -13.30 -11.31
C THR A 315 17.94 -13.28 -11.35
N VAL A 316 17.33 -12.11 -11.21
CA VAL A 316 15.88 -11.95 -11.03
C VAL A 316 15.27 -11.16 -12.20
N GLY A 317 14.30 -11.77 -12.88
CA GLY A 317 13.46 -11.12 -13.90
C GLY A 317 12.18 -10.50 -13.32
N ALA A 318 11.46 -9.74 -14.13
CA ALA A 318 10.28 -8.99 -13.70
C ALA A 318 9.00 -9.46 -14.40
N ILE A 319 7.99 -9.82 -13.61
CA ILE A 319 6.60 -10.06 -14.02
C ILE A 319 5.70 -8.91 -13.51
N GLN A 320 4.45 -8.91 -13.98
CA GLN A 320 3.38 -8.12 -13.37
C GLN A 320 3.02 -8.66 -11.99
N ALA A 321 2.46 -7.81 -11.13
CA ALA A 321 1.95 -8.20 -9.84
C ALA A 321 0.86 -9.28 -9.95
N ILE A 322 0.81 -10.18 -8.95
CA ILE A 322 -0.24 -11.17 -8.73
C ILE A 322 -0.90 -10.85 -7.37
N PRO A 323 -1.81 -9.87 -7.29
CA PRO A 323 -2.31 -9.33 -6.01
C PRO A 323 -3.02 -10.38 -5.12
N SER A 324 -3.68 -11.36 -5.74
CA SER A 324 -4.35 -12.47 -5.03
C SER A 324 -3.40 -13.61 -4.63
N GLY A 325 -2.10 -13.46 -4.91
CA GLY A 325 -1.12 -14.52 -4.85
C GLY A 325 -1.22 -15.50 -6.02
N TYR A 326 -0.15 -16.26 -6.25
CA TYR A 326 -0.07 -17.26 -7.32
C TYR A 326 -1.15 -18.35 -7.16
N SER A 327 -1.84 -18.67 -8.26
CA SER A 327 -2.78 -19.80 -8.33
C SER A 327 -2.48 -20.78 -9.45
N ARG A 328 -1.89 -20.30 -10.56
CA ARG A 328 -1.53 -21.10 -11.75
C ARG A 328 -0.45 -20.42 -12.59
N PRO A 329 0.24 -21.15 -13.50
CA PRO A 329 1.36 -20.61 -14.27
C PRO A 329 1.00 -19.39 -15.14
N GLU A 330 -0.24 -19.29 -15.61
CA GLU A 330 -0.70 -18.18 -16.46
C GLU A 330 -0.83 -16.86 -15.70
N ASP A 331 -0.85 -16.89 -14.36
CA ASP A 331 -0.85 -15.68 -13.54
C ASP A 331 0.50 -14.92 -13.66
N ALA A 332 1.58 -15.63 -14.03
CA ALA A 332 2.90 -15.06 -14.23
C ALA A 332 3.02 -14.37 -15.62
N VAL A 333 2.68 -13.09 -15.68
CA VAL A 333 2.79 -12.30 -16.92
C VAL A 333 4.14 -11.57 -16.94
N ILE A 334 5.06 -11.97 -17.83
CA ILE A 334 6.36 -11.29 -17.98
C ILE A 334 6.17 -9.81 -18.32
N SER A 335 7.03 -8.95 -17.78
CA SER A 335 7.10 -7.55 -18.19
C SER A 335 7.72 -7.41 -19.60
N SER A 336 7.36 -6.34 -20.31
CA SER A 336 7.88 -6.07 -21.65
C SER A 336 9.38 -5.74 -21.69
N PHE A 337 9.96 -5.31 -20.56
CA PHE A 337 11.35 -4.86 -20.46
C PHE A 337 12.31 -5.91 -19.90
N SER A 338 11.82 -6.93 -19.17
CA SER A 338 12.69 -7.94 -18.53
C SER A 338 13.57 -8.63 -19.56
N SER A 339 14.88 -8.61 -19.34
CA SER A 339 15.84 -9.36 -20.16
C SER A 339 15.69 -10.87 -19.97
N TRP A 340 15.85 -11.62 -21.06
CA TRP A 340 15.73 -13.08 -21.15
C TRP A 340 17.10 -13.68 -21.46
N GLY A 341 17.36 -14.88 -20.95
CA GLY A 341 18.52 -15.68 -21.34
C GLY A 341 18.36 -16.28 -22.75
N PRO A 342 19.15 -17.29 -23.13
CA PRO A 342 20.23 -17.88 -22.34
C PRO A 342 21.39 -16.90 -22.08
N THR A 343 22.39 -17.34 -21.33
CA THR A 343 23.74 -16.76 -21.46
C THR A 343 24.42 -17.29 -22.72
N ASP A 344 25.55 -16.70 -23.16
CA ASP A 344 26.28 -17.13 -24.35
C ASP A 344 26.62 -18.63 -24.33
N ASP A 345 26.98 -19.14 -23.14
CA ASP A 345 27.32 -20.55 -22.93
C ASP A 345 26.11 -21.44 -22.62
N GLY A 346 24.90 -20.93 -22.80
CA GLY A 346 23.65 -21.68 -22.76
C GLY A 346 23.05 -21.90 -21.37
N ARG A 347 23.57 -21.25 -20.32
CA ARG A 347 23.01 -21.36 -18.96
C ARG A 347 21.66 -20.66 -18.82
N ILE A 348 20.84 -21.18 -17.92
CA ILE A 348 19.49 -20.68 -17.61
C ILE A 348 19.60 -19.36 -16.84
N LYS A 349 19.11 -18.27 -17.45
CA LYS A 349 18.95 -16.96 -16.82
C LYS A 349 17.67 -16.27 -17.35
N PRO A 350 16.95 -15.45 -16.56
CA PRO A 350 17.11 -15.27 -15.12
C PRO A 350 16.96 -16.60 -14.36
N ASP A 351 17.38 -16.67 -13.10
CA ASP A 351 17.16 -17.87 -12.29
C ASP A 351 15.69 -17.96 -11.86
N VAL A 352 15.07 -16.82 -11.51
CA VAL A 352 13.66 -16.71 -11.07
C VAL A 352 13.07 -15.37 -11.47
N VAL A 353 11.75 -15.22 -11.31
CA VAL A 353 11.04 -13.94 -11.48
C VAL A 353 10.25 -13.53 -10.24
N ALA A 354 10.04 -12.23 -10.10
CA ALA A 354 9.16 -11.62 -9.09
C ALA A 354 8.45 -10.39 -9.68
N ASP A 355 7.51 -9.82 -8.93
CA ASP A 355 6.85 -8.57 -9.31
C ASP A 355 7.88 -7.44 -9.45
N GLY A 356 7.93 -6.83 -10.62
CA GLY A 356 8.77 -5.67 -10.92
C GLY A 356 8.04 -4.57 -11.68
N VAL A 357 6.70 -4.58 -11.70
CA VAL A 357 5.89 -3.62 -12.47
C VAL A 357 5.06 -2.77 -11.52
N ASN A 358 5.21 -1.45 -11.68
CA ASN A 358 4.62 -0.36 -10.92
C ASN A 358 4.71 -0.46 -9.37
N LEU A 359 5.80 -0.97 -8.80
CA LEU A 359 5.93 -1.04 -7.33
C LEU A 359 5.94 0.35 -6.67
N PHE A 360 4.99 0.62 -5.77
CA PHE A 360 5.01 1.80 -4.88
C PHE A 360 5.91 1.59 -3.68
N SER A 361 6.90 2.48 -3.54
CA SER A 361 7.90 2.44 -2.48
C SER A 361 8.39 3.87 -2.14
N SER A 362 9.20 4.00 -1.09
CA SER A 362 9.79 5.28 -0.66
C SER A 362 10.77 5.83 -1.70
N ILE A 363 10.84 7.14 -1.92
CA ILE A 363 11.90 7.75 -2.75
C ILE A 363 12.68 8.81 -1.97
N GLY A 364 13.78 9.25 -2.57
CA GLY A 364 14.81 10.07 -1.98
C GLY A 364 14.55 11.57 -2.10
N THR A 365 13.42 12.04 -2.61
CA THR A 365 13.19 13.48 -2.84
C THR A 365 12.95 14.25 -1.55
N THR A 366 12.10 13.74 -0.66
CA THR A 366 11.81 14.28 0.67
C THR A 366 11.72 13.14 1.68
N ASP A 367 11.61 13.44 2.99
CA ASP A 367 11.55 12.40 4.03
C ASP A 367 10.23 11.61 4.04
N ASN A 368 9.32 11.86 3.09
CA ASN A 368 7.99 11.28 2.99
C ASN A 368 7.55 11.07 1.53
N ALA A 369 8.49 11.18 0.58
CA ALA A 369 8.18 11.02 -0.83
C ALA A 369 8.04 9.54 -1.16
N TYR A 370 7.02 9.21 -1.95
CA TYR A 370 6.84 7.88 -2.50
C TYR A 370 6.65 8.00 -3.99
N ALA A 371 7.15 7.02 -4.73
CA ALA A 371 6.85 6.90 -6.13
C ALA A 371 6.79 5.44 -6.56
N ILE A 372 6.45 5.28 -7.83
CA ILE A 372 6.20 4.01 -8.44
C ILE A 372 7.18 3.85 -9.58
N TYR A 373 7.98 2.78 -9.50
CA TYR A 373 8.94 2.40 -10.51
C TYR A 373 8.64 1.00 -11.03
N SER A 374 9.02 0.79 -12.29
CA SER A 374 8.93 -0.48 -12.98
C SER A 374 10.33 -0.85 -13.47
N GLY A 375 10.75 -2.08 -13.17
CA GLY A 375 12.05 -2.59 -13.54
C GLY A 375 12.35 -3.92 -12.87
N THR A 376 13.26 -4.68 -13.46
CA THR A 376 13.91 -5.81 -12.76
C THR A 376 14.64 -5.33 -11.49
N SER A 377 15.00 -4.04 -11.45
CA SER A 377 15.45 -3.30 -10.28
C SER A 377 14.48 -3.30 -9.09
N MET A 378 13.18 -3.53 -9.31
CA MET A 378 12.12 -3.62 -8.30
C MET A 378 11.80 -5.08 -7.91
N ALA A 379 11.89 -6.00 -8.87
CA ALA A 379 11.75 -7.45 -8.61
C ALA A 379 12.90 -8.02 -7.76
N THR A 380 14.11 -7.51 -7.96
CA THR A 380 15.32 -7.91 -7.22
C THR A 380 15.20 -7.65 -5.72
N PRO A 381 14.83 -6.44 -5.24
CA PRO A 381 14.67 -6.17 -3.81
C PRO A 381 13.46 -6.88 -3.20
N ALA A 382 12.36 -7.04 -3.95
CA ALA A 382 11.25 -7.88 -3.50
C ALA A 382 11.72 -9.31 -3.22
N THR A 383 12.58 -9.86 -4.07
CA THR A 383 13.17 -11.18 -3.87
C THR A 383 14.14 -11.18 -2.68
N ALA A 384 15.17 -10.33 -2.67
CA ALA A 384 16.20 -10.32 -1.63
C ALA A 384 15.64 -10.08 -0.21
N GLY A 385 14.61 -9.22 -0.07
CA GLY A 385 13.95 -9.00 1.21
C GLY A 385 13.17 -10.23 1.68
N SER A 386 12.50 -10.93 0.75
CA SER A 386 11.82 -12.20 1.04
C SER A 386 12.80 -13.29 1.48
N LEU A 387 13.95 -13.39 0.82
CA LEU A 387 14.99 -14.35 1.16
C LEU A 387 15.68 -14.05 2.50
N THR A 388 15.73 -12.78 2.90
CA THR A 388 16.23 -12.38 4.22
C THR A 388 15.35 -12.95 5.33
N LEU A 389 14.02 -13.01 5.13
CA LEU A 389 13.11 -13.66 6.09
C LEU A 389 13.32 -15.17 6.16
N LEU A 390 13.67 -15.83 5.05
CA LEU A 390 14.00 -17.26 5.06
C LEU A 390 15.28 -17.56 5.85
N GLN A 391 16.30 -16.71 5.76
CA GLN A 391 17.49 -16.82 6.61
C GLN A 391 17.19 -16.52 8.08
N GLU A 392 16.32 -15.55 8.38
CA GLU A 392 15.83 -15.31 9.74
C GLU A 392 15.16 -16.57 10.31
N TYR A 393 14.26 -17.18 9.53
CA TYR A 393 13.53 -18.37 9.94
C TYR A 393 14.42 -19.59 10.12
N TYR A 394 15.33 -19.84 9.17
CA TYR A 394 16.28 -20.93 9.27
C TYR A 394 17.15 -20.77 10.52
N ALA A 395 17.62 -19.56 10.81
CA ALA A 395 18.39 -19.27 12.02
C ALA A 395 17.60 -19.48 13.31
N GLN A 396 16.30 -19.18 13.34
CA GLN A 396 15.44 -19.47 14.49
C GLN A 396 15.36 -20.97 14.79
N LEU A 397 15.31 -21.81 13.75
CA LEU A 397 15.22 -23.26 13.90
C LEU A 397 16.58 -23.94 14.14
N HIS A 398 17.67 -23.33 13.68
CA HIS A 398 19.02 -23.93 13.69
C HIS A 398 19.99 -23.18 14.62
N SER A 399 19.52 -22.71 15.77
CA SER A 399 20.36 -22.09 16.82
C SER A 399 21.27 -20.95 16.31
N GLY A 400 20.76 -20.13 15.38
CA GLY A 400 21.48 -19.01 14.81
C GLY A 400 22.35 -19.32 13.58
N ALA A 401 22.39 -20.58 13.12
CA ALA A 401 23.07 -20.95 11.88
C ALA A 401 22.33 -20.41 10.64
N PHE A 402 23.06 -20.22 9.54
CA PHE A 402 22.51 -19.77 8.27
C PHE A 402 22.71 -20.83 7.18
N MET A 403 21.83 -20.80 6.18
CA MET A 403 22.03 -21.56 4.95
C MET A 403 23.18 -20.97 4.13
N ARG A 404 24.00 -21.81 3.49
CA ARG A 404 24.93 -21.39 2.43
C ARG A 404 24.17 -20.69 1.30
N SER A 405 24.87 -19.86 0.52
CA SER A 405 24.30 -19.17 -0.65
C SER A 405 23.76 -20.17 -1.68
N ALA A 406 24.48 -21.28 -1.92
CA ALA A 406 24.01 -22.39 -2.76
C ALA A 406 22.74 -23.04 -2.22
N THR A 407 22.58 -23.17 -0.89
CA THR A 407 21.38 -23.74 -0.27
C THR A 407 20.19 -22.80 -0.42
N LEU A 408 20.38 -21.50 -0.17
CA LEU A 408 19.30 -20.52 -0.33
C LEU A 408 18.89 -20.38 -1.81
N LYS A 409 19.87 -20.38 -2.74
CA LYS A 409 19.61 -20.39 -4.19
C LYS A 409 18.84 -21.66 -4.60
N ALA A 410 19.30 -22.84 -4.17
CA ALA A 410 18.60 -24.10 -4.41
C ALA A 410 17.18 -24.08 -3.85
N LEU A 411 16.97 -23.54 -2.64
CA LEU A 411 15.67 -23.54 -1.98
C LEU A 411 14.66 -22.74 -2.78
N VAL A 412 15.05 -21.55 -3.21
CA VAL A 412 14.17 -20.66 -3.98
C VAL A 412 13.83 -21.26 -5.34
N ILE A 413 14.79 -21.89 -6.02
CA ILE A 413 14.56 -22.61 -7.29
C ILE A 413 13.71 -23.86 -7.08
N HIS A 414 13.96 -24.60 -6.00
CA HIS A 414 13.23 -25.83 -5.67
C HIS A 414 11.75 -25.56 -5.44
N THR A 415 11.44 -24.42 -4.81
CA THR A 415 10.07 -24.04 -4.42
C THR A 415 9.42 -23.00 -5.31
N ALA A 416 10.07 -22.56 -6.39
CA ALA A 416 9.49 -21.62 -7.33
C ALA A 416 8.19 -22.18 -7.91
N ASP A 417 7.20 -21.32 -8.03
CA ASP A 417 5.95 -21.62 -8.72
C ASP A 417 6.19 -21.63 -10.23
N GLU A 418 5.72 -22.68 -10.91
CA GLU A 418 5.82 -22.83 -12.36
C GLU A 418 5.28 -21.58 -13.09
N ALA A 419 5.91 -21.19 -14.20
CA ALA A 419 5.55 -20.00 -14.95
C ALA A 419 5.72 -20.22 -16.44
N GLY A 420 4.77 -19.73 -17.22
CA GLY A 420 4.77 -19.93 -18.67
C GLY A 420 3.93 -21.14 -19.11
N PRO A 421 3.91 -21.42 -20.42
CA PRO A 421 2.95 -22.36 -21.02
C PRO A 421 3.39 -23.83 -20.95
N THR A 422 4.63 -24.11 -20.54
CA THR A 422 5.23 -25.45 -20.55
C THR A 422 5.93 -25.72 -19.24
N ALA A 423 5.88 -26.95 -18.75
CA ALA A 423 6.52 -27.32 -17.49
C ALA A 423 8.06 -27.33 -17.60
N GLY A 424 8.71 -27.03 -16.47
CA GLY A 424 10.17 -26.97 -16.37
C GLY A 424 10.71 -25.57 -16.64
N PRO A 425 12.03 -25.37 -16.53
CA PRO A 425 12.62 -24.05 -16.67
C PRO A 425 12.51 -23.53 -18.11
N ASP A 426 12.56 -22.21 -18.27
CA ASP A 426 12.75 -21.56 -19.57
C ASP A 426 13.67 -20.32 -19.46
N TYR A 427 14.09 -19.77 -20.59
CA TYR A 427 14.99 -18.60 -20.61
C TYR A 427 14.29 -17.26 -20.33
N LYS A 428 12.98 -17.26 -20.09
CA LYS A 428 12.14 -16.08 -19.92
C LYS A 428 11.74 -15.86 -18.45
N TYR A 429 11.30 -16.91 -17.78
CA TYR A 429 10.89 -16.96 -16.39
C TYR A 429 11.93 -17.67 -15.49
N GLY A 430 12.95 -18.31 -16.07
CA GLY A 430 13.90 -19.10 -15.31
C GLY A 430 13.25 -20.35 -14.77
N TRP A 431 13.42 -20.61 -13.48
CA TRP A 431 12.77 -21.69 -12.75
C TRP A 431 11.37 -21.33 -12.22
N GLY A 432 10.89 -20.11 -12.44
CA GLY A 432 9.53 -19.68 -12.10
C GLY A 432 9.44 -18.50 -11.12
N VAL A 433 8.24 -18.30 -10.55
CA VAL A 433 7.94 -17.22 -9.61
C VAL A 433 8.41 -17.58 -8.21
N VAL A 434 9.11 -16.67 -7.54
CA VAL A 434 9.54 -16.87 -6.15
C VAL A 434 8.35 -17.17 -5.23
N ASN A 435 8.42 -18.24 -4.42
CA ASN A 435 7.42 -18.55 -3.40
C ASN A 435 8.06 -18.77 -2.02
N ALA A 436 8.10 -17.72 -1.22
CA ALA A 436 8.70 -17.74 0.12
C ALA A 436 7.94 -18.66 1.09
N ALA A 437 6.62 -18.84 0.92
CA ALA A 437 5.83 -19.69 1.79
C ALA A 437 6.15 -21.18 1.59
N LYS A 438 6.26 -21.64 0.34
CA LYS A 438 6.72 -22.99 0.02
C LYS A 438 8.14 -23.23 0.54
N ALA A 439 9.04 -22.26 0.38
CA ALA A 439 10.39 -22.32 0.94
C ALA A 439 10.41 -22.49 2.46
N ALA A 440 9.60 -21.71 3.19
CA ALA A 440 9.49 -21.82 4.64
C ALA A 440 8.92 -23.19 5.08
N ASN A 441 7.98 -23.77 4.33
CA ASN A 441 7.47 -25.12 4.59
C ASN A 441 8.54 -26.20 4.40
N VAL A 442 9.39 -26.09 3.37
CA VAL A 442 10.53 -27.01 3.17
C VAL A 442 11.52 -26.90 4.34
N ILE A 443 11.84 -25.68 4.81
CA ILE A 443 12.69 -25.47 5.98
C ILE A 443 12.09 -26.15 7.22
N THR A 444 10.80 -25.94 7.47
CA THR A 444 10.09 -26.52 8.62
C THR A 444 10.11 -28.04 8.55
N GLY A 445 9.71 -28.60 7.40
CA GLY A 445 9.62 -30.03 7.20
C GLY A 445 10.96 -30.76 7.28
N ALA A 446 12.05 -30.10 6.87
CA ALA A 446 13.40 -30.65 7.02
C ALA A 446 13.90 -30.64 8.47
N ASN A 447 13.33 -29.78 9.33
CA ASN A 447 13.68 -29.70 10.74
C ASN A 447 12.82 -30.62 11.63
N SER A 448 11.58 -30.93 11.21
CA SER A 448 10.61 -31.70 12.02
C SER A 448 10.36 -33.14 11.54
N GLY A 449 11.00 -33.61 10.46
CA GLY A 449 10.81 -34.97 9.93
C GLY A 449 11.75 -35.34 8.78
N ASN A 450 11.50 -36.50 8.15
CA ASN A 450 12.27 -37.01 6.99
C ASN A 450 11.61 -36.70 5.63
N SER A 451 10.49 -35.96 5.61
CA SER A 451 9.71 -35.72 4.37
C SER A 451 10.30 -34.67 3.45
N PHE A 452 11.15 -33.81 4.01
CA PHE A 452 11.98 -32.87 3.29
C PHE A 452 13.42 -33.03 3.76
N LEU A 453 14.38 -32.79 2.88
CA LEU A 453 15.79 -32.83 3.23
C LEU A 453 16.44 -31.54 2.74
N ILE A 454 17.21 -30.89 3.61
CA ILE A 454 18.17 -29.85 3.24
C ILE A 454 19.54 -30.37 3.69
N ARG A 455 20.43 -30.65 2.74
CA ARG A 455 21.78 -31.18 3.02
C ARG A 455 22.85 -30.24 2.46
N GLU A 456 23.83 -29.90 3.30
CA GLU A 456 25.02 -29.15 2.91
C GLU A 456 26.26 -30.02 3.07
N ASN A 457 26.73 -30.61 1.96
CA ASN A 457 27.78 -31.63 1.98
C ASN A 457 28.98 -31.21 1.12
N THR A 458 29.98 -32.10 1.03
CA THR A 458 31.15 -31.96 0.17
C THR A 458 31.32 -33.23 -0.64
N LEU A 459 31.48 -33.08 -1.96
CA LEU A 459 31.80 -34.16 -2.87
C LEU A 459 33.31 -34.18 -3.13
N ASN A 460 33.94 -35.34 -2.96
CA ASN A 460 35.35 -35.54 -3.29
C ASN A 460 35.50 -35.99 -4.74
N SER A 461 36.56 -35.54 -5.41
CA SER A 461 36.79 -35.83 -6.82
C SER A 461 36.82 -37.32 -7.11
N GLY A 462 35.99 -37.79 -8.04
CA GLY A 462 35.92 -39.18 -8.47
C GLY A 462 35.27 -40.14 -7.47
N ALA A 463 34.60 -39.63 -6.44
CA ALA A 463 33.92 -40.42 -5.42
C ALA A 463 32.42 -40.07 -5.35
N PRO A 464 31.56 -40.73 -6.16
CA PRO A 464 30.12 -40.53 -6.11
C PRO A 464 29.55 -40.81 -4.71
N VAL A 465 28.52 -40.05 -4.34
CA VAL A 465 27.78 -40.24 -3.08
C VAL A 465 26.34 -40.59 -3.41
N SER A 466 25.84 -41.67 -2.80
CA SER A 466 24.46 -42.12 -2.95
C SER A 466 23.77 -42.22 -1.59
N PHE A 467 22.48 -41.93 -1.56
CA PHE A 467 21.63 -42.20 -0.41
C PHE A 467 20.19 -42.45 -0.87
N ASP A 468 19.47 -43.20 -0.06
CA ASP A 468 18.10 -43.60 -0.36
C ASP A 468 17.08 -42.62 0.24
N VAL A 469 16.01 -42.40 -0.51
CA VAL A 469 14.81 -41.69 -0.06
C VAL A 469 13.59 -42.55 -0.35
N VAL A 470 12.66 -42.60 0.59
CA VAL A 470 11.37 -43.26 0.38
C VAL A 470 10.39 -42.23 -0.14
N ALA A 471 9.82 -42.44 -1.33
CA ALA A 471 8.85 -41.52 -1.90
C ALA A 471 7.58 -41.45 -1.04
N SER A 472 7.06 -40.25 -0.80
CA SER A 472 5.88 -40.05 0.06
C SER A 472 4.54 -40.31 -0.61
N GLY A 473 4.45 -40.12 -1.94
CA GLY A 473 3.17 -40.03 -2.65
C GLY A 473 2.39 -38.72 -2.43
N LYS A 474 2.80 -37.90 -1.45
CA LYS A 474 2.21 -36.59 -1.11
C LYS A 474 2.74 -35.47 -2.01
N GLY A 475 2.79 -35.73 -3.32
CA GLY A 475 3.32 -34.83 -4.34
C GLY A 475 4.43 -35.46 -5.19
N ILE A 476 5.06 -34.61 -6.00
CA ILE A 476 6.19 -34.96 -6.87
C ILE A 476 7.44 -35.15 -5.99
N LEU A 477 8.23 -36.20 -6.25
CA LEU A 477 9.57 -36.31 -5.66
C LEU A 477 10.49 -35.37 -6.44
N THR A 478 10.93 -34.31 -5.78
CA THR A 478 11.79 -33.30 -6.37
C THR A 478 13.13 -33.31 -5.67
N ALA A 479 14.22 -33.28 -6.44
CA ALA A 479 15.57 -33.09 -5.93
C ALA A 479 16.27 -31.95 -6.68
N THR A 480 16.80 -30.97 -5.95
CA THR A 480 17.55 -29.84 -6.51
C THR A 480 18.97 -29.83 -5.94
N LEU A 481 19.95 -30.01 -6.80
CA LEU A 481 21.38 -29.89 -6.52
C LEU A 481 21.85 -28.48 -6.92
N CYS A 482 22.60 -27.81 -6.06
CA CYS A 482 23.24 -26.52 -6.38
C CYS A 482 24.62 -26.43 -5.72
N TRP A 483 25.57 -25.79 -6.38
CA TRP A 483 26.88 -25.51 -5.82
C TRP A 483 27.39 -24.13 -6.23
N THR A 484 28.24 -23.54 -5.38
CA THR A 484 29.05 -22.37 -5.75
C THR A 484 30.25 -22.87 -6.56
N ASP A 485 30.21 -22.69 -7.87
CA ASP A 485 31.22 -23.15 -8.81
C ASP A 485 32.46 -22.24 -8.79
N PRO A 486 33.71 -22.73 -8.96
CA PRO A 486 34.85 -21.84 -9.14
C PRO A 486 34.66 -20.89 -10.31
N ARG A 487 35.26 -19.70 -10.24
CA ARG A 487 35.16 -18.70 -11.30
C ARG A 487 35.59 -19.26 -12.66
N GLY A 488 34.81 -18.96 -13.71
CA GLY A 488 35.16 -19.31 -15.09
C GLY A 488 36.22 -18.34 -15.65
N THR A 489 36.62 -18.56 -16.91
CA THR A 489 37.48 -17.61 -17.63
C THR A 489 36.66 -16.82 -18.66
N PRO A 490 36.69 -15.47 -18.64
CA PRO A 490 36.06 -14.65 -19.67
C PRO A 490 36.53 -15.05 -21.07
N GLY A 491 35.58 -15.21 -22.00
CA GLY A 491 35.89 -15.56 -23.38
C GLY A 491 36.38 -14.36 -24.20
N ALA A 492 36.75 -14.60 -25.46
CA ALA A 492 36.93 -13.53 -26.44
C ALA A 492 35.64 -12.70 -26.55
N GLN A 493 35.77 -11.38 -26.74
CA GLN A 493 34.67 -10.43 -26.88
C GLN A 493 34.04 -10.51 -28.28
N VAL A 494 33.38 -11.63 -28.55
CA VAL A 494 32.67 -11.94 -29.79
C VAL A 494 31.24 -12.35 -29.45
N VAL A 495 30.33 -12.08 -30.37
CA VAL A 495 28.90 -12.41 -30.23
C VAL A 495 28.72 -13.93 -30.09
N ASN A 496 27.91 -14.35 -29.11
CA ASN A 496 27.44 -15.73 -28.89
C ASN A 496 28.58 -16.75 -28.71
N ASN A 497 29.53 -16.44 -27.80
CA ASN A 497 30.65 -17.34 -27.51
C ASN A 497 30.21 -18.53 -26.63
N ASN A 498 29.86 -19.64 -27.27
CA ASN A 498 29.32 -20.84 -26.62
C ASN A 498 30.31 -21.66 -25.74
N ALA A 499 31.51 -21.14 -25.45
CA ALA A 499 32.47 -21.80 -24.59
C ALA A 499 31.97 -21.88 -23.14
N ILE A 500 31.74 -23.11 -22.67
CA ILE A 500 31.25 -23.45 -21.32
C ILE A 500 32.00 -22.68 -20.22
N LYS A 501 31.24 -22.07 -19.31
CA LYS A 501 31.80 -21.39 -18.13
C LYS A 501 31.75 -22.23 -16.86
N LEU A 502 31.00 -23.34 -16.84
CA LEU A 502 31.01 -24.31 -15.76
C LEU A 502 32.41 -24.92 -15.59
N ILE A 503 32.90 -25.02 -14.36
CA ILE A 503 34.22 -25.56 -14.03
C ILE A 503 34.09 -26.92 -13.36
N HIS A 504 33.28 -27.01 -12.31
CA HIS A 504 32.91 -28.28 -11.69
C HIS A 504 31.56 -28.73 -12.22
N ASP A 505 31.60 -29.77 -13.05
CA ASP A 505 30.43 -30.46 -13.57
C ASP A 505 30.02 -31.53 -12.55
N LEU A 506 29.04 -31.20 -11.71
CA LEU A 506 28.40 -32.12 -10.79
C LEU A 506 27.10 -32.64 -11.41
N ASP A 507 26.85 -33.93 -11.27
CA ASP A 507 25.67 -34.60 -11.83
C ASP A 507 24.81 -35.17 -10.70
N ILE A 508 23.49 -34.94 -10.75
CA ILE A 508 22.48 -35.65 -9.97
C ILE A 508 21.74 -36.67 -10.83
N ARG A 509 21.46 -37.83 -10.24
CA ARG A 509 20.57 -38.87 -10.79
C ARG A 509 19.63 -39.36 -9.71
N ILE A 510 18.38 -39.65 -10.08
CA ILE A 510 17.47 -40.44 -9.25
C ILE A 510 17.26 -41.78 -9.95
N THR A 511 17.45 -42.90 -9.24
CA THR A 511 17.24 -44.24 -9.80
C THR A 511 16.21 -45.04 -9.01
N LYS A 512 15.48 -45.90 -9.73
CA LYS A 512 14.61 -46.94 -9.16
C LYS A 512 14.69 -48.18 -10.05
N GLY A 513 15.30 -49.25 -9.55
CA GLY A 513 15.58 -50.44 -10.34
C GLY A 513 16.44 -50.10 -11.56
N ALA A 514 15.95 -50.40 -12.77
CA ALA A 514 16.63 -50.08 -14.03
C ALA A 514 16.33 -48.66 -14.57
N THR A 515 15.36 -47.95 -14.00
CA THR A 515 14.96 -46.61 -14.45
C THR A 515 15.87 -45.55 -13.84
N THR A 516 16.37 -44.65 -14.68
CA THR A 516 17.15 -43.47 -14.26
C THR A 516 16.43 -42.21 -14.71
N TYR A 517 16.19 -41.29 -13.77
CA TYR A 517 15.62 -39.97 -14.02
C TYR A 517 16.76 -38.94 -14.09
N MET A 518 16.66 -38.04 -15.06
CA MET A 518 17.69 -37.06 -15.43
C MET A 518 17.20 -35.63 -15.14
N PRO A 519 18.11 -34.67 -14.90
CA PRO A 519 17.73 -33.28 -14.64
C PRO A 519 17.16 -32.59 -15.89
N TRP A 520 16.44 -31.49 -15.65
CA TRP A 520 15.97 -30.60 -16.70
C TRP A 520 17.14 -29.92 -17.44
N ILE A 521 17.01 -29.80 -18.77
CA ILE A 521 17.92 -29.10 -19.68
C ILE A 521 17.13 -28.26 -20.70
N LEU A 522 17.76 -27.20 -21.20
CA LEU A 522 17.29 -26.39 -22.31
C LEU A 522 18.25 -26.45 -23.49
N ASP A 523 17.72 -26.31 -24.71
CA ASP A 523 18.52 -26.18 -25.92
C ASP A 523 18.76 -24.69 -26.25
N PRO A 524 19.99 -24.16 -26.06
CA PRO A 524 20.29 -22.77 -26.40
C PRO A 524 20.20 -22.48 -27.91
N GLY A 525 20.24 -23.51 -28.78
CA GLY A 525 20.04 -23.37 -30.22
C GLY A 525 18.58 -23.10 -30.61
N VAL A 526 17.63 -23.44 -29.73
CA VAL A 526 16.19 -23.20 -29.91
C VAL A 526 15.59 -22.66 -28.61
N PRO A 527 15.92 -21.41 -28.21
CA PRO A 527 15.67 -20.90 -26.85
C PRO A 527 14.20 -20.75 -26.46
N ALA A 528 13.26 -20.87 -27.41
CA ALA A 528 11.82 -20.86 -27.15
C ALA A 528 11.22 -22.27 -26.97
N ALA A 529 12.01 -23.34 -27.15
CA ALA A 529 11.54 -24.70 -26.99
C ALA A 529 11.32 -25.04 -25.50
N ALA A 530 10.36 -25.93 -25.24
CA ALA A 530 10.12 -26.45 -23.89
C ALA A 530 11.35 -27.21 -23.37
N ALA A 531 11.54 -27.20 -22.05
CA ALA A 531 12.57 -27.99 -21.40
C ALA A 531 12.39 -29.49 -21.66
N THR A 532 13.52 -30.19 -21.71
CA THR A 532 13.57 -31.66 -21.77
C THR A 532 14.46 -32.17 -20.64
N THR A 533 14.61 -33.48 -20.48
CA THR A 533 15.52 -34.04 -19.48
C THR A 533 16.77 -34.61 -20.14
N GLY A 534 17.91 -34.50 -19.49
CA GLY A 534 19.19 -34.96 -20.03
C GLY A 534 20.37 -34.61 -19.13
N ASP A 535 21.58 -34.83 -19.65
CA ASP A 535 22.83 -34.49 -18.95
C ASP A 535 23.05 -32.96 -19.02
N ASN A 536 23.03 -32.27 -17.87
CA ASN A 536 23.28 -30.84 -17.84
C ASN A 536 24.79 -30.57 -17.70
N ILE A 537 25.38 -29.99 -18.74
CA ILE A 537 26.82 -29.71 -18.80
C ILE A 537 27.15 -28.21 -18.61
N ARG A 538 26.14 -27.40 -18.26
CA ARG A 538 26.22 -25.93 -18.34
C ARG A 538 25.92 -25.26 -17.01
N ASP A 539 24.87 -25.67 -16.32
CA ASP A 539 24.39 -24.99 -15.12
C ASP A 539 25.02 -25.55 -13.84
N ASN A 540 25.22 -24.67 -12.86
CA ASN A 540 25.60 -25.07 -11.49
C ASN A 540 24.39 -25.35 -10.58
N VAL A 541 23.25 -25.66 -11.22
CA VAL A 541 22.00 -26.04 -10.60
C VAL A 541 21.37 -27.14 -11.46
N GLU A 542 21.04 -28.27 -10.85
CA GLU A 542 20.30 -29.35 -11.50
C GLU A 542 19.04 -29.68 -10.69
N LYS A 543 17.89 -29.78 -11.36
CA LYS A 543 16.61 -30.14 -10.74
C LYS A 543 16.00 -31.34 -11.45
N ILE A 544 15.64 -32.37 -10.69
CA ILE A 544 14.88 -33.54 -11.13
C ILE A 544 13.51 -33.51 -10.46
N GLU A 545 12.46 -33.73 -11.25
CA GLU A 545 11.07 -33.86 -10.78
C GLU A 545 10.49 -35.18 -11.28
N VAL A 546 10.07 -36.04 -10.34
CA VAL A 546 9.49 -37.36 -10.64
C VAL A 546 8.03 -37.36 -10.21
N GLY A 547 7.11 -37.26 -11.17
CA GLY A 547 5.67 -37.15 -10.89
C GLY A 547 4.97 -38.50 -10.68
N ASP A 548 5.49 -39.57 -11.28
CA ASP A 548 4.97 -40.95 -11.24
C ASP A 548 5.62 -41.80 -10.15
N VAL A 549 5.90 -41.20 -8.99
CA VAL A 549 6.47 -41.95 -7.88
C VAL A 549 5.52 -43.00 -7.34
N GLU A 550 6.07 -44.18 -7.05
CA GLU A 550 5.38 -45.21 -6.27
C GLU A 550 5.54 -44.83 -4.79
N PRO A 551 4.46 -44.44 -4.09
CA PRO A 551 4.57 -44.09 -2.69
C PRO A 551 5.08 -45.28 -1.87
N GLY A 552 5.94 -45.01 -0.90
CA GLY A 552 6.60 -46.03 -0.09
C GLY A 552 7.75 -46.78 -0.79
N ALA A 553 7.96 -46.59 -2.09
CA ALA A 553 9.11 -47.17 -2.77
C ALA A 553 10.39 -46.37 -2.48
N THR A 554 11.50 -47.10 -2.41
CA THR A 554 12.83 -46.51 -2.26
C THR A 554 13.39 -46.05 -3.62
N TYR A 555 13.83 -44.81 -3.67
CA TYR A 555 14.56 -44.20 -4.79
C TYR A 555 15.95 -43.84 -4.30
N THR A 556 16.98 -44.07 -5.13
CA THR A 556 18.36 -43.74 -4.79
C THR A 556 18.74 -42.45 -5.49
N ILE A 557 19.14 -41.43 -4.71
CA ILE A 557 19.72 -40.20 -5.25
C ILE A 557 21.23 -40.37 -5.28
N THR A 558 21.85 -40.19 -6.44
CA THR A 558 23.30 -40.27 -6.63
C THR A 558 23.82 -38.93 -7.12
N ILE A 559 24.91 -38.45 -6.50
CA ILE A 559 25.63 -37.26 -6.88
C ILE A 559 27.05 -37.66 -7.27
N SER A 560 27.46 -37.30 -8.48
CA SER A 560 28.79 -37.57 -9.02
C SER A 560 29.42 -36.31 -9.61
N ASN A 561 30.66 -36.41 -10.08
CA ASN A 561 31.29 -35.33 -10.83
C ASN A 561 31.97 -35.87 -12.08
N LYS A 562 32.06 -35.04 -13.12
CA LYS A 562 32.95 -35.25 -14.26
C LYS A 562 34.30 -34.58 -14.01
N GLY A 563 35.36 -35.12 -14.61
CA GLY A 563 36.71 -34.57 -14.50
C GLY A 563 37.28 -34.58 -13.08
N THR A 564 38.25 -33.69 -12.84
CA THR A 564 38.87 -33.50 -11.51
C THR A 564 38.40 -32.19 -10.90
N LEU A 565 37.91 -32.24 -9.66
CA LEU A 565 37.50 -31.03 -8.93
C LEU A 565 38.75 -30.24 -8.49
N ALA A 566 38.78 -28.94 -8.76
CA ALA A 566 39.77 -28.01 -8.24
C ALA A 566 39.82 -28.09 -6.71
N ARG A 567 41.04 -28.14 -6.15
CA ARG A 567 41.29 -28.41 -4.72
C ARG A 567 40.76 -29.77 -4.22
N GLY A 568 40.45 -30.71 -5.11
CA GLY A 568 40.08 -32.09 -4.81
C GLY A 568 38.64 -32.32 -4.35
N SER A 569 37.83 -31.26 -4.16
CA SER A 569 36.47 -31.37 -3.66
C SER A 569 35.59 -30.16 -4.01
N GLN A 570 34.26 -30.32 -3.98
CA GLN A 570 33.27 -29.26 -4.16
C GLN A 570 32.18 -29.36 -3.08
N ALA A 571 31.91 -28.23 -2.41
CA ALA A 571 30.77 -28.12 -1.52
C ALA A 571 29.47 -28.01 -2.34
N TYR A 572 28.44 -28.75 -1.95
CA TYR A 572 27.14 -28.70 -2.63
C TYR A 572 25.99 -28.66 -1.62
N SER A 573 24.86 -28.18 -2.11
CA SER A 573 23.59 -28.14 -1.41
C SER A 573 22.58 -28.99 -2.16
N LEU A 574 21.87 -29.84 -1.42
CA LEU A 574 20.81 -30.68 -1.96
C LEU A 574 19.53 -30.44 -1.19
N ILE A 575 18.44 -30.19 -1.93
CA ILE A 575 17.10 -30.06 -1.38
C ILE A 575 16.21 -31.13 -1.98
N VAL A 576 15.52 -31.89 -1.13
CA VAL A 576 14.60 -32.94 -1.53
C VAL A 576 13.23 -32.68 -0.90
N SER A 577 12.17 -32.79 -1.71
CA SER A 577 10.77 -32.79 -1.26
C SER A 577 10.03 -33.96 -1.88
N GLY A 578 8.85 -34.30 -1.34
CA GLY A 578 8.09 -35.48 -1.77
C GLY A 578 8.69 -36.80 -1.27
N ALA A 579 9.63 -36.77 -0.32
CA ALA A 579 10.23 -37.93 0.33
C ALA A 579 9.59 -38.22 1.71
N GLY A 580 10.11 -39.22 2.43
CA GLY A 580 9.71 -39.56 3.80
C GLY A 580 8.38 -40.30 3.92
N GLY A 581 7.95 -41.04 2.90
CA GLY A 581 6.84 -41.99 3.00
C GLY A 581 7.19 -43.27 3.76
N ALA A 582 6.19 -44.11 4.04
CA ALA A 582 6.40 -45.47 4.53
C ALA A 582 6.17 -46.48 3.40
N ALA A 583 6.93 -47.57 3.40
CA ALA A 583 6.74 -48.65 2.45
C ALA A 583 5.39 -49.34 2.69
N TYR A 584 4.61 -49.55 1.62
CA TYR A 584 3.34 -50.23 1.76
C TYR A 584 3.49 -51.64 2.30
N CYS A 585 2.59 -52.00 3.20
CA CYS A 585 2.45 -53.38 3.64
C CYS A 585 2.24 -54.32 2.43
N LYS A 586 2.84 -55.51 2.46
CA LYS A 586 2.76 -56.49 1.36
C LYS A 586 1.65 -57.51 1.61
N THR A 587 0.84 -57.76 0.59
CA THR A 587 -0.12 -58.86 0.58
C THR A 587 -0.17 -59.49 -0.81
N SER A 588 -0.13 -60.82 -0.88
CA SER A 588 -0.19 -61.57 -2.13
C SER A 588 -0.49 -63.04 -1.87
N ALA A 589 -0.97 -63.74 -2.92
CA ALA A 589 -1.01 -65.20 -2.92
C ALA A 589 0.35 -65.77 -3.38
N PRO A 590 0.96 -66.71 -2.65
CA PRO A 590 2.26 -67.29 -3.01
C PRO A 590 2.15 -68.30 -4.18
N THR A 591 0.96 -68.83 -4.47
CA THR A 591 0.76 -69.85 -5.50
C THR A 591 0.34 -69.21 -6.82
N ILE A 592 1.25 -69.18 -7.80
CA ILE A 592 0.97 -68.67 -9.15
C ILE A 592 0.37 -69.81 -10.00
N GLY A 593 -0.82 -69.62 -10.56
CA GLY A 593 -1.48 -70.58 -11.47
C GLY A 593 -2.70 -71.33 -10.92
N ASN A 594 -3.14 -71.07 -9.69
CA ASN A 594 -4.35 -71.62 -9.07
C ASN A 594 -4.96 -70.57 -8.12
N GLY A 595 -6.28 -70.42 -8.04
CA GLY A 595 -6.91 -69.36 -7.23
C GLY A 595 -7.95 -68.51 -7.97
N ALA A 596 -8.61 -67.59 -7.26
CA ALA A 596 -9.40 -66.52 -7.87
C ALA A 596 -8.48 -65.47 -8.54
N ARG A 597 -8.93 -64.86 -9.63
CA ARG A 597 -8.21 -63.77 -10.33
C ARG A 597 -9.12 -62.58 -10.63
N ILE A 598 -8.52 -61.41 -10.84
CA ILE A 598 -9.21 -60.17 -11.21
C ILE A 598 -9.01 -59.92 -12.71
N ASP A 599 -10.08 -60.01 -13.49
CA ASP A 599 -10.05 -59.79 -14.95
C ASP A 599 -10.10 -58.29 -15.30
N SER A 600 -10.84 -57.49 -14.53
CA SER A 600 -10.89 -56.04 -14.73
C SER A 600 -11.32 -55.25 -13.51
N VAL A 601 -10.83 -54.00 -13.43
CA VAL A 601 -11.17 -53.00 -12.40
C VAL A 601 -11.53 -51.68 -13.07
N SER A 602 -12.58 -51.03 -12.57
CA SER A 602 -12.90 -49.63 -12.88
C SER A 602 -13.29 -48.86 -11.63
N PHE A 603 -12.64 -47.71 -11.42
CA PHE A 603 -12.83 -46.82 -10.26
C PHE A 603 -12.22 -45.45 -10.54
N GLY A 604 -12.94 -44.35 -10.31
CA GLY A 604 -12.39 -42.99 -10.44
C GLY A 604 -11.78 -42.70 -11.81
N GLY A 605 -12.33 -43.23 -12.90
CA GLY A 605 -11.77 -43.08 -14.26
C GLY A 605 -10.71 -44.12 -14.65
N ILE A 606 -10.22 -44.96 -13.73
CA ILE A 606 -9.46 -46.17 -14.08
C ILE A 606 -10.37 -47.10 -14.88
N GLN A 607 -9.87 -47.64 -15.99
CA GLN A 607 -10.51 -48.71 -16.75
C GLN A 607 -9.46 -49.73 -17.17
N LYS A 608 -9.21 -50.72 -16.33
CA LYS A 608 -8.16 -51.72 -16.56
C LYS A 608 -8.76 -53.08 -16.90
N LEU A 609 -8.48 -53.56 -18.11
CA LEU A 609 -8.67 -54.95 -18.53
C LEU A 609 -7.33 -55.70 -18.49
N ASN A 610 -7.31 -56.85 -17.84
CA ASN A 610 -6.12 -57.68 -17.69
C ASN A 610 -6.05 -58.73 -18.81
N ALA A 611 -4.83 -59.04 -19.26
CA ALA A 611 -4.62 -60.15 -20.17
C ALA A 611 -4.94 -61.48 -19.47
N ALA A 612 -5.40 -62.48 -20.23
CA ALA A 612 -5.68 -63.80 -19.67
C ALA A 612 -4.42 -64.41 -19.03
N GLY A 613 -4.50 -64.74 -17.74
CA GLY A 613 -3.35 -65.20 -16.95
C GLY A 613 -3.68 -65.25 -15.47
N CYS A 614 -2.72 -65.71 -14.66
CA CYS A 614 -2.86 -65.87 -13.22
C CYS A 614 -1.67 -65.26 -12.50
N ALA A 615 -1.95 -64.37 -11.55
CA ALA A 615 -0.95 -63.70 -10.73
C ALA A 615 -1.43 -63.68 -9.27
N GLY A 616 -0.49 -63.80 -8.33
CA GLY A 616 -0.78 -63.59 -6.92
C GLY A 616 -0.76 -62.11 -6.51
N TYR A 617 -0.08 -61.28 -7.30
CA TYR A 617 0.03 -59.83 -7.13
C TYR A 617 0.32 -59.17 -8.48
N SER A 618 -0.40 -58.09 -8.79
CA SER A 618 -0.20 -57.28 -10.00
C SER A 618 -0.08 -55.80 -9.62
N ASN A 619 1.04 -55.15 -9.98
CA ASN A 619 1.26 -53.73 -9.72
C ASN A 619 0.83 -52.90 -10.95
N PHE A 620 -0.19 -52.08 -10.79
CA PHE A 620 -0.70 -51.16 -11.81
C PHE A 620 -0.67 -49.70 -11.34
N THR A 621 0.23 -49.34 -10.42
CA THR A 621 0.36 -47.96 -9.91
C THR A 621 0.83 -46.95 -10.98
N ASN A 622 1.23 -47.43 -12.17
CA ASN A 622 1.44 -46.61 -13.36
C ASN A 622 0.12 -46.16 -14.04
N ILE A 623 -1.04 -46.69 -13.64
CA ILE A 623 -2.36 -46.28 -14.08
C ILE A 623 -3.02 -45.46 -12.97
N SER A 624 -3.44 -44.23 -13.28
CA SER A 624 -4.06 -43.32 -12.33
C SER A 624 -5.54 -43.07 -12.61
N GLY A 625 -6.36 -43.11 -11.57
CA GLY A 625 -7.70 -42.49 -11.53
C GLY A 625 -7.68 -41.16 -10.77
N ALA A 626 -8.84 -40.53 -10.64
CA ALA A 626 -9.07 -39.34 -9.84
C ALA A 626 -10.36 -39.47 -9.01
N VAL A 627 -10.35 -38.93 -7.79
CA VAL A 627 -11.52 -38.83 -6.93
C VAL A 627 -11.60 -37.46 -6.25
N GLU A 628 -12.82 -37.03 -5.98
CA GLU A 628 -13.09 -35.77 -5.28
C GLU A 628 -13.57 -36.03 -3.84
N PRO A 629 -13.30 -35.14 -2.88
CA PRO A 629 -13.78 -35.31 -1.51
C PRO A 629 -15.32 -35.31 -1.48
N ASN A 630 -15.89 -36.11 -0.58
CA ASN A 630 -17.34 -36.26 -0.39
C ASN A 630 -18.12 -36.67 -1.67
N SER A 631 -17.43 -37.15 -2.71
CA SER A 631 -18.06 -37.63 -3.94
C SER A 631 -18.49 -39.10 -3.81
N THR A 632 -19.43 -39.51 -4.66
CA THR A 632 -19.82 -40.93 -4.78
C THR A 632 -19.30 -41.47 -6.11
N VAL A 633 -18.41 -42.46 -6.04
CA VAL A 633 -17.70 -43.02 -7.20
C VAL A 633 -18.07 -44.50 -7.37
N PRO A 634 -18.50 -44.94 -8.56
CA PRO A 634 -18.78 -46.35 -8.80
C PRO A 634 -17.49 -47.17 -8.83
N LEU A 635 -17.51 -48.31 -8.13
CA LEU A 635 -16.49 -49.36 -8.17
C LEU A 635 -17.03 -50.56 -8.94
N TYR A 636 -16.25 -51.04 -9.90
CA TYR A 636 -16.51 -52.24 -10.69
C TYR A 636 -15.29 -53.17 -10.59
N VAL A 637 -15.50 -54.44 -10.26
CA VAL A 637 -14.46 -55.48 -10.27
C VAL A 637 -15.02 -56.76 -10.89
N ARG A 638 -14.43 -57.24 -11.99
CA ARG A 638 -14.75 -58.55 -12.57
C ARG A 638 -13.77 -59.60 -12.09
N VAL A 639 -14.29 -60.71 -11.59
CA VAL A 639 -13.48 -61.81 -11.04
C VAL A 639 -13.75 -63.13 -11.73
N ASN A 640 -12.70 -63.93 -11.86
CA ASN A 640 -12.71 -65.26 -12.48
C ASN A 640 -11.93 -66.26 -11.59
N ALA A 641 -11.70 -67.47 -12.06
CA ALA A 641 -10.81 -68.46 -11.48
C ALA A 641 -9.66 -68.83 -12.44
N CYS A 642 -8.52 -69.19 -11.87
CA CYS A 642 -7.32 -69.62 -12.58
C CYS A 642 -7.38 -71.07 -13.03
N ALA A 643 -7.84 -71.95 -12.14
CA ALA A 643 -8.02 -73.38 -12.39
C ALA A 643 -9.05 -73.94 -11.39
N GLY A 644 -9.93 -74.84 -11.84
CA GLY A 644 -10.99 -75.45 -11.00
C GLY A 644 -12.38 -74.83 -11.20
N GLY A 645 -13.41 -75.56 -10.75
CA GLY A 645 -14.82 -75.16 -10.83
C GLY A 645 -15.17 -73.99 -9.90
N PRO A 646 -16.45 -73.58 -9.83
CA PRO A 646 -16.88 -72.43 -9.05
C PRO A 646 -16.52 -72.60 -7.57
N VAL A 647 -15.74 -71.65 -7.05
CA VAL A 647 -15.33 -71.53 -5.65
C VAL A 647 -15.80 -70.20 -5.10
N ASP A 648 -16.12 -70.19 -3.80
CA ASP A 648 -16.51 -68.98 -3.09
C ASP A 648 -15.33 -68.04 -2.96
N LYS A 649 -15.56 -66.76 -3.29
CA LYS A 649 -14.56 -65.71 -3.19
C LYS A 649 -15.16 -64.40 -2.69
N ILE A 650 -14.34 -63.61 -2.01
CA ILE A 650 -14.66 -62.27 -1.54
C ILE A 650 -13.71 -61.28 -2.21
N VAL A 651 -14.26 -60.13 -2.59
CA VAL A 651 -13.51 -58.96 -3.04
C VAL A 651 -13.56 -57.87 -1.97
N LYS A 652 -12.42 -57.26 -1.66
CA LYS A 652 -12.35 -56.02 -0.90
C LYS A 652 -11.48 -55.00 -1.63
N ALA A 653 -11.82 -53.72 -1.45
CA ALA A 653 -11.06 -52.60 -1.98
C ALA A 653 -10.75 -51.60 -0.87
N TRP A 654 -9.52 -51.11 -0.83
CA TRP A 654 -9.04 -50.07 0.09
C TRP A 654 -8.40 -48.93 -0.68
N LEU A 655 -8.43 -47.73 -0.13
CA LEU A 655 -7.69 -46.57 -0.62
C LEU A 655 -7.04 -45.87 0.56
N ASP A 656 -5.71 -45.81 0.52
CA ASP A 656 -4.91 -45.07 1.50
C ASP A 656 -5.07 -43.57 1.22
N PHE A 657 -5.79 -42.87 2.11
CA PHE A 657 -6.09 -41.44 1.95
C PHE A 657 -5.03 -40.54 2.57
N ASN A 658 -4.33 -41.04 3.59
CA ASN A 658 -3.40 -40.24 4.38
C ASN A 658 -1.93 -40.44 3.94
N ASN A 659 -1.68 -41.39 3.04
CA ASN A 659 -0.39 -41.84 2.53
C ASN A 659 0.62 -42.21 3.62
N ASP A 660 0.20 -43.00 4.59
CA ASP A 660 1.08 -43.51 5.65
C ASP A 660 1.61 -44.92 5.38
N GLY A 661 1.20 -45.55 4.28
CA GLY A 661 1.73 -46.86 3.85
C GLY A 661 1.01 -48.06 4.45
N ASP A 662 -0.06 -47.86 5.21
CA ASP A 662 -0.99 -48.93 5.58
C ASP A 662 -2.41 -48.66 5.06
N PHE A 663 -3.37 -49.46 5.53
CA PHE A 663 -4.78 -49.39 5.13
C PHE A 663 -5.70 -49.59 6.35
N ASP A 664 -5.17 -49.34 7.54
CA ASP A 664 -5.81 -49.67 8.82
C ASP A 664 -6.66 -48.49 9.35
N ASP A 665 -6.59 -47.33 8.68
CA ASP A 665 -7.28 -46.13 9.09
C ASP A 665 -8.80 -46.16 8.82
N ALA A 666 -9.53 -45.44 9.66
CA ALA A 666 -10.97 -45.33 9.54
C ALA A 666 -11.35 -44.60 8.23
N GLY A 667 -12.06 -45.30 7.34
CA GLY A 667 -12.53 -44.76 6.06
C GLY A 667 -11.75 -45.26 4.84
N GLU A 668 -10.67 -46.00 5.03
CA GLU A 668 -9.84 -46.51 3.93
C GLU A 668 -10.39 -47.78 3.28
N LEU A 669 -11.13 -48.62 4.04
CA LEU A 669 -11.90 -49.72 3.45
C LEU A 669 -13.08 -49.15 2.65
N LEU A 670 -12.94 -49.16 1.33
CA LEU A 670 -13.94 -48.60 0.40
C LEU A 670 -15.15 -49.53 0.22
N ALA A 671 -14.91 -50.83 0.08
CA ALA A 671 -15.96 -51.78 -0.25
C ALA A 671 -15.61 -53.22 0.13
N THR A 672 -16.65 -54.01 0.46
CA THR A 672 -16.57 -55.46 0.65
C THR A 672 -17.71 -56.11 -0.13
N SER A 673 -17.40 -57.12 -0.95
CA SER A 673 -18.43 -57.85 -1.70
C SER A 673 -19.17 -58.85 -0.81
N PRO A 674 -20.41 -59.23 -1.17
CA PRO A 674 -20.96 -60.51 -0.72
C PRO A 674 -20.11 -61.68 -1.24
N VAL A 675 -20.39 -62.91 -0.79
CA VAL A 675 -19.76 -64.12 -1.35
C VAL A 675 -20.10 -64.21 -2.83
N ILE A 676 -19.08 -64.24 -3.68
CA ILE A 676 -19.19 -64.39 -5.12
C ILE A 676 -18.90 -65.85 -5.47
N ASN A 677 -19.79 -66.48 -6.23
CA ASN A 677 -19.60 -67.84 -6.71
C ASN A 677 -19.44 -67.84 -8.25
N GLY A 678 -18.46 -68.58 -8.76
CA GLY A 678 -18.19 -68.65 -10.21
C GLY A 678 -17.71 -67.32 -10.80
N ASP A 679 -17.78 -67.20 -12.14
CA ASP A 679 -17.36 -65.99 -12.85
C ASP A 679 -18.43 -64.91 -12.75
N ASN A 680 -18.10 -63.80 -12.09
CA ASN A 680 -19.09 -62.76 -11.83
C ASN A 680 -18.45 -61.38 -11.66
N VAL A 681 -19.30 -60.37 -11.45
CA VAL A 681 -18.91 -58.98 -11.29
C VAL A 681 -19.39 -58.47 -9.93
N PHE A 682 -18.52 -57.77 -9.23
CA PHE A 682 -18.85 -56.94 -8.07
C PHE A 682 -18.99 -55.48 -8.50
N GLN A 683 -20.14 -54.87 -8.22
CA GLN A 683 -20.41 -53.46 -8.47
C GLN A 683 -21.03 -52.81 -7.24
N THR A 684 -20.53 -51.64 -6.86
CA THR A 684 -21.10 -50.82 -5.80
C THR A 684 -20.75 -49.35 -6.00
N ASN A 685 -21.41 -48.47 -5.26
CA ASN A 685 -21.01 -47.06 -5.15
C ASN A 685 -20.22 -46.86 -3.85
N VAL A 686 -19.11 -46.14 -3.93
CA VAL A 686 -18.22 -45.82 -2.80
C VAL A 686 -18.32 -44.33 -2.54
N THR A 687 -18.54 -43.95 -1.29
CA THR A 687 -18.44 -42.55 -0.86
C THR A 687 -17.01 -42.24 -0.45
N ILE A 688 -16.44 -41.21 -1.05
CA ILE A 688 -15.08 -40.75 -0.80
C ILE A 688 -15.09 -39.84 0.44
N PRO A 689 -14.26 -40.09 1.48
CA PRO A 689 -14.21 -39.24 2.67
C PRO A 689 -13.69 -37.82 2.37
N ALA A 690 -13.87 -36.91 3.32
CA ALA A 690 -13.26 -35.58 3.29
C ALA A 690 -11.83 -35.61 3.87
N GLY A 691 -11.09 -34.51 3.73
CA GLY A 691 -9.89 -34.25 4.55
C GLY A 691 -8.55 -34.66 3.94
N PHE A 692 -8.52 -35.22 2.74
CA PHE A 692 -7.27 -35.37 1.98
C PHE A 692 -6.91 -34.09 1.23
N ALA A 693 -5.61 -33.87 1.01
CA ALA A 693 -5.11 -32.70 0.30
C ALA A 693 -5.19 -32.92 -1.23
N PRO A 694 -5.91 -32.07 -1.98
CA PRO A 694 -5.90 -32.11 -3.43
C PRO A 694 -4.48 -31.98 -4.00
N GLY A 695 -4.21 -32.70 -5.10
CA GLY A 695 -2.89 -32.81 -5.71
C GLY A 695 -2.06 -33.99 -5.20
N ASN A 696 -2.40 -34.57 -4.05
CA ASN A 696 -1.77 -35.80 -3.56
C ASN A 696 -2.33 -37.03 -4.27
N TYR A 697 -1.56 -38.11 -4.26
CA TYR A 697 -2.00 -39.42 -4.74
C TYR A 697 -2.12 -40.40 -3.59
N GLY A 698 -3.11 -41.30 -3.62
CA GLY A 698 -3.20 -42.48 -2.76
C GLY A 698 -3.10 -43.78 -3.55
N VAL A 699 -2.84 -44.89 -2.86
CA VAL A 699 -2.87 -46.23 -3.47
C VAL A 699 -4.24 -46.87 -3.27
N LEU A 700 -4.87 -47.29 -4.37
CA LEU A 700 -6.06 -48.15 -4.35
C LEU A 700 -5.60 -49.62 -4.40
N ARG A 701 -5.94 -50.41 -3.39
CA ARG A 701 -5.68 -51.85 -3.33
C ARG A 701 -6.96 -52.63 -3.48
N VAL A 702 -7.00 -53.55 -4.45
CA VAL A 702 -8.13 -54.47 -4.67
C VAL A 702 -7.65 -55.91 -4.48
N ILE A 703 -8.29 -56.64 -3.57
CA ILE A 703 -7.96 -58.04 -3.28
C ILE A 703 -9.16 -58.91 -3.59
N VAL A 704 -8.94 -59.99 -4.33
CA VAL A 704 -9.84 -61.14 -4.39
C VAL A 704 -9.18 -62.32 -3.68
N GLN A 705 -9.90 -62.97 -2.78
CA GLN A 705 -9.43 -64.16 -2.07
C GLN A 705 -10.49 -65.25 -2.10
N GLU A 706 -10.08 -66.51 -2.31
CA GLU A 706 -10.97 -67.67 -2.18
C GLU A 706 -11.30 -67.89 -0.70
N THR A 707 -12.51 -67.50 -0.30
CA THR A 707 -13.07 -67.65 1.04
C THR A 707 -14.57 -67.35 0.99
N SER A 708 -15.32 -67.89 1.94
CA SER A 708 -16.70 -67.50 2.24
C SER A 708 -16.81 -66.50 3.41
N ASN A 709 -15.70 -66.21 4.10
CA ASN A 709 -15.64 -65.28 5.22
C ASN A 709 -14.91 -63.99 4.83
N ALA A 710 -15.64 -62.87 4.86
CA ALA A 710 -15.06 -61.56 4.54
C ALA A 710 -13.97 -61.12 5.54
N GLY A 711 -13.96 -61.67 6.76
CA GLY A 711 -12.92 -61.39 7.76
C GLY A 711 -11.52 -61.89 7.37
N ASP A 712 -11.42 -62.85 6.45
CA ASP A 712 -10.14 -63.43 6.03
C ASP A 712 -9.39 -62.51 5.05
N VAL A 713 -10.10 -61.58 4.40
CA VAL A 713 -9.53 -60.67 3.39
C VAL A 713 -9.06 -59.40 4.09
N ALA A 714 -7.74 -59.25 4.20
CA ALA A 714 -7.07 -58.13 4.86
C ALA A 714 -6.02 -57.47 3.95
N PRO A 715 -5.81 -56.15 4.06
CA PRO A 715 -4.98 -55.40 3.11
C PRO A 715 -3.48 -55.63 3.29
N CYS A 716 -3.05 -56.13 4.45
CA CYS A 716 -1.65 -56.26 4.84
C CYS A 716 -1.24 -57.68 5.27
N THR A 717 -2.09 -58.70 5.03
CA THR A 717 -1.82 -60.09 5.45
C THR A 717 -1.77 -61.03 4.24
N PRO A 718 -0.71 -61.84 4.05
CA PRO A 718 -0.65 -62.84 2.99
C PRO A 718 -1.77 -63.89 3.09
N TYR A 719 -2.21 -64.41 1.96
CA TYR A 719 -3.30 -65.39 1.87
C TYR A 719 -2.99 -66.51 0.88
N GLY A 720 -3.72 -67.63 0.94
CA GLY A 720 -3.37 -68.84 0.20
C GLY A 720 -3.64 -68.77 -1.31
N LYS A 721 -4.83 -68.31 -1.71
CA LYS A 721 -5.33 -68.31 -3.10
C LYS A 721 -6.15 -67.07 -3.41
N GLY A 722 -5.82 -66.43 -4.54
CA GLY A 722 -6.44 -65.18 -4.97
C GLY A 722 -5.44 -64.26 -5.66
N GLU A 723 -5.77 -62.97 -5.76
CA GLU A 723 -4.95 -61.96 -6.41
C GLU A 723 -5.12 -60.60 -5.75
N THR A 724 -4.02 -59.86 -5.62
CA THR A 724 -3.99 -58.46 -5.18
C THR A 724 -3.60 -57.57 -6.36
N GLN A 725 -4.29 -56.46 -6.54
CA GLN A 725 -3.97 -55.44 -7.55
C GLN A 725 -3.90 -54.05 -6.92
N ASP A 726 -2.81 -53.33 -7.18
CA ASP A 726 -2.61 -51.97 -6.69
C ASP A 726 -2.65 -50.95 -7.84
N TYR A 727 -3.33 -49.82 -7.63
CA TYR A 727 -3.50 -48.71 -8.57
C TYR A 727 -3.22 -47.36 -7.89
N ARG A 728 -3.13 -46.28 -8.67
CA ARG A 728 -2.94 -44.92 -8.16
C ARG A 728 -4.22 -44.09 -8.28
N ILE A 729 -4.53 -43.26 -7.29
CA ILE A 729 -5.68 -42.36 -7.31
C ILE A 729 -5.22 -40.93 -6.99
N LEU A 730 -5.44 -39.99 -7.89
CA LEU A 730 -5.24 -38.56 -7.67
C LEU A 730 -6.41 -37.99 -6.86
N PHE A 731 -6.10 -37.26 -5.82
CA PHE A 731 -7.08 -36.45 -5.09
C PHE A 731 -7.22 -35.11 -5.80
N THR A 732 -8.41 -34.80 -6.32
CA THR A 732 -8.65 -33.56 -7.06
C THR A 732 -9.43 -32.54 -6.23
N ASN A 733 -9.38 -31.28 -6.65
CA ASN A 733 -10.22 -30.24 -6.06
C ASN A 733 -11.70 -30.62 -6.22
N PRO A 734 -12.56 -30.30 -5.23
CA PRO A 734 -14.00 -30.53 -5.33
C PRO A 734 -14.61 -29.81 -6.52
N SER A 735 -15.55 -30.44 -7.21
CA SER A 735 -16.31 -29.78 -8.28
C SER A 735 -17.27 -28.71 -7.76
N ASN A 736 -17.79 -28.90 -6.55
CA ASN A 736 -18.81 -28.06 -5.92
C ASN A 736 -18.31 -27.57 -4.56
N ASP A 737 -17.77 -26.34 -4.49
CA ASP A 737 -17.21 -25.80 -3.25
C ASP A 737 -17.24 -24.27 -3.24
N ILE A 738 -17.82 -23.67 -2.19
CA ILE A 738 -17.87 -22.23 -1.96
C ILE A 738 -17.31 -21.90 -0.57
N GLY A 739 -16.19 -21.19 -0.54
CA GLY A 739 -15.56 -20.76 0.71
C GLY A 739 -15.73 -19.26 0.98
N ILE A 740 -15.79 -18.88 2.25
CA ILE A 740 -15.61 -17.47 2.67
C ILE A 740 -14.10 -17.19 2.68
N THR A 741 -13.66 -16.19 1.91
CA THR A 741 -12.24 -15.80 1.89
C THR A 741 -11.92 -14.73 2.92
N THR A 742 -12.82 -13.76 3.14
CA THR A 742 -12.63 -12.75 4.17
C THR A 742 -13.93 -12.04 4.58
N ILE A 743 -13.95 -11.48 5.78
CA ILE A 743 -14.93 -10.46 6.19
C ILE A 743 -14.29 -9.10 5.87
N VAL A 744 -14.77 -8.46 4.80
CA VAL A 744 -14.25 -7.18 4.28
C VAL A 744 -14.64 -6.02 5.18
N SER A 745 -15.87 -6.02 5.65
CA SER A 745 -16.38 -5.01 6.57
C SER A 745 -17.18 -5.71 7.65
N PRO A 746 -17.07 -5.27 8.90
CA PRO A 746 -16.21 -4.19 9.36
C PRO A 746 -14.75 -4.64 9.56
N PHE A 747 -13.77 -3.79 9.21
CA PHE A 747 -12.44 -3.86 9.82
C PHE A 747 -12.56 -3.50 11.31
N SER A 748 -11.54 -3.69 12.15
CA SER A 748 -11.57 -3.18 13.53
C SER A 748 -11.76 -1.66 13.52
N THR A 749 -13.02 -1.22 13.55
CA THR A 749 -13.42 0.17 13.45
C THR A 749 -13.13 0.82 14.77
N GLY A 750 -12.17 1.75 14.79
CA GLY A 750 -11.84 2.49 16.00
C GLY A 750 -12.98 3.36 16.55
N CYS A 751 -14.15 3.47 15.91
CA CYS A 751 -15.21 4.40 16.30
C CYS A 751 -16.60 3.76 16.28
N ALA A 752 -17.50 4.24 17.12
CA ALA A 752 -18.90 3.84 17.13
C ALA A 752 -19.59 4.20 15.79
N ASN A 753 -20.54 3.37 15.39
CA ASN A 753 -21.32 3.54 14.16
C ASN A 753 -22.77 3.10 14.39
N ALA A 754 -23.73 3.99 14.15
CA ALA A 754 -25.16 3.70 14.32
C ALA A 754 -25.71 2.72 13.26
N SER A 755 -25.02 2.50 12.14
CA SER A 755 -25.46 1.63 11.05
C SER A 755 -24.28 0.94 10.39
N GLN A 756 -23.66 0.01 11.12
CA GLN A 756 -22.54 -0.77 10.66
C GLN A 756 -23.00 -1.95 9.80
N TYR A 757 -22.58 -1.95 8.53
CA TYR A 757 -22.83 -3.04 7.59
C TYR A 757 -21.71 -4.10 7.62
N VAL A 758 -22.11 -5.36 7.41
CA VAL A 758 -21.19 -6.48 7.25
C VAL A 758 -21.06 -6.83 5.77
N SER A 759 -19.83 -6.84 5.29
CA SER A 759 -19.49 -7.22 3.92
C SER A 759 -18.48 -8.36 3.94
N ILE A 760 -18.67 -9.33 3.06
CA ILE A 760 -17.87 -10.54 2.98
C ILE A 760 -17.37 -10.73 1.56
N ARG A 761 -16.22 -11.39 1.40
CA ARG A 761 -15.83 -12.02 0.15
C ARG A 761 -15.95 -13.52 0.27
N PHE A 762 -16.50 -14.12 -0.77
CA PHE A 762 -16.59 -15.55 -0.91
C PHE A 762 -16.16 -15.93 -2.32
N LYS A 763 -15.57 -17.10 -2.45
CA LYS A 763 -14.97 -17.60 -3.67
C LYS A 763 -15.58 -18.95 -4.03
N ASN A 764 -15.86 -19.13 -5.32
CA ASN A 764 -16.05 -20.45 -5.89
C ASN A 764 -14.69 -21.13 -6.01
N VAL A 765 -14.33 -21.89 -5.00
CA VAL A 765 -13.09 -22.67 -4.96
C VAL A 765 -13.23 -23.99 -5.73
N GLY A 766 -14.47 -24.38 -6.06
CA GLY A 766 -14.75 -25.51 -6.93
C GLY A 766 -14.52 -25.23 -8.41
N THR A 767 -14.52 -26.30 -9.20
CA THR A 767 -14.27 -26.26 -10.66
C THR A 767 -15.53 -25.99 -11.49
N THR A 768 -16.73 -26.07 -10.89
CA THR A 768 -18.01 -25.82 -11.57
C THR A 768 -18.60 -24.47 -11.17
N ALA A 769 -19.13 -23.70 -12.12
CA ALA A 769 -19.78 -22.42 -11.83
C ALA A 769 -21.01 -22.56 -10.90
N LYS A 770 -21.21 -21.61 -9.98
CA LYS A 770 -22.24 -21.67 -8.93
C LYS A 770 -23.14 -20.44 -8.93
N SER A 771 -24.43 -20.62 -8.65
CA SER A 771 -25.41 -19.54 -8.48
C SER A 771 -26.34 -19.85 -7.30
N ASN A 772 -27.16 -18.87 -6.89
CA ASN A 772 -28.09 -19.00 -5.75
C ASN A 772 -27.40 -19.39 -4.43
N ILE A 773 -26.28 -18.76 -4.14
CA ILE A 773 -25.46 -19.03 -2.95
C ILE A 773 -26.15 -18.39 -1.74
N VAL A 774 -26.45 -19.20 -0.73
CA VAL A 774 -27.12 -18.74 0.50
C VAL A 774 -26.05 -18.21 1.45
N LEU A 775 -26.24 -16.99 1.92
CA LEU A 775 -25.32 -16.29 2.82
C LEU A 775 -26.03 -16.04 4.15
N SER A 776 -25.36 -16.30 5.26
CA SER A 776 -25.90 -16.09 6.60
C SER A 776 -24.83 -15.66 7.58
N GLY A 777 -25.23 -15.23 8.77
CA GLY A 777 -24.28 -14.90 9.83
C GLY A 777 -24.93 -14.36 11.09
N THR A 778 -24.12 -14.12 12.11
CA THR A 778 -24.55 -13.51 13.38
C THR A 778 -23.54 -12.47 13.85
N VAL A 779 -24.04 -11.44 14.51
CA VAL A 779 -23.24 -10.46 15.24
C VAL A 779 -23.60 -10.57 16.73
N LYS A 780 -22.60 -10.81 17.58
CA LYS A 780 -22.78 -11.01 19.03
C LYS A 780 -21.88 -10.09 19.86
N GLU A 781 -22.38 -9.59 20.98
CA GLU A 781 -21.58 -8.94 22.03
C GLU A 781 -21.38 -9.96 23.17
N GLY A 782 -20.21 -10.58 23.24
CA GLY A 782 -20.01 -11.74 24.11
C GLY A 782 -21.00 -12.86 23.75
N ALA A 783 -21.83 -13.30 24.70
CA ALA A 783 -22.88 -14.29 24.45
C ALA A 783 -24.20 -13.70 23.91
N ASN A 784 -24.36 -12.37 23.94
CA ASN A 784 -25.60 -11.69 23.56
C ASN A 784 -25.71 -11.53 22.04
N LEU A 785 -26.80 -11.99 21.43
CA LEU A 785 -27.06 -11.82 19.99
C LEU A 785 -27.54 -10.40 19.70
N ILE A 786 -26.81 -9.67 18.86
CA ILE A 786 -27.15 -8.31 18.44
C ILE A 786 -28.01 -8.33 17.17
N THR A 787 -27.62 -9.11 16.16
CA THR A 787 -28.42 -9.28 14.94
C THR A 787 -28.09 -10.57 14.19
N ASN A 788 -29.05 -11.04 13.40
CA ASN A 788 -28.85 -12.08 12.39
C ASN A 788 -28.65 -11.45 11.02
N LEU A 789 -27.75 -12.04 10.25
CA LEU A 789 -27.46 -11.68 8.87
C LEU A 789 -28.01 -12.77 7.96
N SER A 790 -28.67 -12.38 6.88
CA SER A 790 -29.20 -13.29 5.88
C SER A 790 -29.17 -12.63 4.51
N GLY A 791 -28.82 -13.40 3.48
CA GLY A 791 -28.78 -12.95 2.10
C GLY A 791 -28.71 -14.12 1.13
N THR A 792 -29.02 -13.86 -0.13
CA THR A 792 -28.78 -14.83 -1.22
C THR A 792 -28.10 -14.11 -2.37
N TYR A 793 -26.96 -14.63 -2.79
CA TYR A 793 -26.31 -14.20 -4.02
C TYR A 793 -26.84 -15.01 -5.20
N VAL A 794 -27.76 -14.41 -5.95
CA VAL A 794 -28.44 -15.03 -7.09
C VAL A 794 -27.55 -15.19 -8.34
N PRO A 795 -26.68 -14.23 -8.72
CA PRO A 795 -25.87 -14.35 -9.93
C PRO A 795 -24.89 -15.53 -9.94
N THR A 796 -24.40 -15.88 -11.13
CA THR A 796 -23.42 -16.95 -11.33
C THR A 796 -22.00 -16.47 -11.02
N VAL A 797 -21.30 -17.23 -10.18
CA VAL A 797 -19.86 -17.14 -9.89
C VAL A 797 -19.13 -18.23 -10.66
N ALA A 798 -18.30 -17.84 -11.62
CA ALA A 798 -17.48 -18.78 -12.38
C ALA A 798 -16.53 -19.56 -11.46
N ALA A 799 -15.98 -20.69 -11.93
CA ALA A 799 -14.93 -21.41 -11.21
C ALA A 799 -13.75 -20.48 -10.90
N ALA A 800 -13.21 -20.57 -9.68
CA ALA A 800 -12.21 -19.65 -9.12
C ALA A 800 -12.66 -18.17 -9.00
N GLY A 801 -13.90 -17.83 -9.35
CA GLY A 801 -14.44 -16.48 -9.22
C GLY A 801 -14.65 -16.09 -7.76
N GLU A 802 -14.31 -14.85 -7.41
CA GLU A 802 -14.54 -14.26 -6.09
C GLU A 802 -15.53 -13.11 -6.19
N VAL A 803 -16.40 -12.99 -5.20
CA VAL A 803 -17.47 -11.99 -5.13
C VAL A 803 -17.51 -11.35 -3.75
N GLU A 804 -17.73 -10.04 -3.71
CA GLU A 804 -18.03 -9.31 -2.49
C GLU A 804 -19.55 -9.13 -2.31
N TYR A 805 -20.06 -9.38 -1.12
CA TYR A 805 -21.47 -9.23 -0.76
C TYR A 805 -21.63 -8.43 0.52
N THR A 806 -22.52 -7.43 0.51
CA THR A 806 -22.91 -6.66 1.70
C THR A 806 -24.27 -7.14 2.20
N PHE A 807 -24.35 -7.60 3.45
CA PHE A 807 -25.61 -7.94 4.09
C PHE A 807 -26.47 -6.68 4.26
N GLN A 808 -27.78 -6.80 4.01
CA GLN A 808 -28.68 -5.64 3.98
C GLN A 808 -29.15 -5.17 5.37
N THR A 809 -28.86 -5.94 6.41
CA THR A 809 -29.19 -5.64 7.82
C THR A 809 -27.96 -5.09 8.54
N PRO A 810 -27.89 -3.77 8.84
CA PRO A 810 -26.81 -3.22 9.66
C PRO A 810 -27.05 -3.48 11.17
N PHE A 811 -26.03 -3.24 11.98
CA PHE A 811 -26.14 -3.19 13.45
C PHE A 811 -25.56 -1.90 14.03
N ALA A 812 -25.94 -1.55 15.26
CA ALA A 812 -25.34 -0.42 15.97
C ALA A 812 -24.06 -0.86 16.68
N ALA A 813 -22.91 -0.40 16.19
CA ALA A 813 -21.61 -0.58 16.83
C ALA A 813 -21.41 0.52 17.89
N VAL A 814 -21.35 0.12 19.16
CA VAL A 814 -21.29 1.02 20.32
C VAL A 814 -19.85 1.16 20.82
N ALA A 815 -19.45 2.37 21.20
CA ALA A 815 -18.10 2.67 21.71
C ALA A 815 -17.73 1.78 22.91
N GLY A 816 -16.49 1.30 22.93
CA GLY A 816 -15.95 0.45 24.00
C GLY A 816 -16.47 -0.98 24.02
N LYS A 817 -17.22 -1.41 23.00
CA LYS A 817 -17.75 -2.78 22.89
C LYS A 817 -16.94 -3.63 21.91
N THR A 818 -17.03 -4.94 22.10
CA THR A 818 -16.43 -5.94 21.20
C THR A 818 -17.54 -6.83 20.65
N TYR A 819 -17.55 -6.99 19.33
CA TYR A 819 -18.52 -7.80 18.61
C TYR A 819 -17.83 -8.98 17.93
N THR A 820 -18.37 -10.18 18.08
CA THR A 820 -18.00 -11.36 17.29
C THR A 820 -18.93 -11.46 16.10
N ILE A 821 -18.37 -11.53 14.90
CA ILE A 821 -19.10 -11.61 13.64
C ILE A 821 -18.75 -12.93 12.99
N SER A 822 -19.73 -13.81 12.85
CA SER A 822 -19.59 -15.10 12.18
C SER A 822 -20.46 -15.09 10.93
N VAL A 823 -19.88 -15.43 9.77
CA VAL A 823 -20.56 -15.41 8.47
C VAL A 823 -20.35 -16.75 7.77
N LYS A 824 -21.34 -17.18 7.02
CA LYS A 824 -21.34 -18.45 6.30
C LYS A 824 -21.87 -18.31 4.88
N ALA A 825 -21.24 -18.99 3.93
CA ALA A 825 -21.77 -19.20 2.57
C ALA A 825 -22.11 -20.68 2.39
N VAL A 826 -23.22 -20.98 1.71
CA VAL A 826 -23.67 -22.37 1.50
C VAL A 826 -24.18 -22.52 0.07
N THR A 827 -23.79 -23.61 -0.58
CA THR A 827 -24.37 -24.07 -1.85
C THR A 827 -24.84 -25.53 -1.75
N ALA A 828 -25.73 -25.94 -2.64
CA ALA A 828 -26.23 -27.32 -2.66
C ALA A 828 -25.14 -28.28 -3.17
N GLY A 829 -24.94 -29.37 -2.42
CA GLY A 829 -23.90 -30.35 -2.73
C GLY A 829 -22.48 -29.83 -2.52
N ASP A 830 -22.30 -28.85 -1.62
CA ASP A 830 -20.97 -28.39 -1.23
C ASP A 830 -20.15 -29.55 -0.64
N GLN A 831 -18.98 -29.79 -1.24
CA GLN A 831 -18.10 -30.90 -0.90
C GLN A 831 -17.09 -30.53 0.20
N ASN A 832 -17.00 -29.28 0.63
CA ASN A 832 -16.05 -28.84 1.65
C ASN A 832 -16.61 -27.77 2.60
N ALA A 833 -17.61 -28.17 3.40
CA ALA A 833 -18.27 -27.28 4.36
C ALA A 833 -17.35 -26.61 5.43
N GLY A 834 -16.07 -27.00 5.51
CA GLY A 834 -15.10 -26.46 6.47
C GLY A 834 -14.54 -25.08 6.08
N ASN A 835 -14.66 -24.67 4.82
CA ASN A 835 -14.23 -23.35 4.34
C ASN A 835 -15.41 -22.35 4.20
N ASP A 836 -16.64 -22.82 4.41
CA ASP A 836 -17.88 -22.06 4.27
C ASP A 836 -18.05 -20.95 5.29
N GLU A 837 -17.37 -21.02 6.44
CA GLU A 837 -17.61 -20.15 7.59
C GLU A 837 -16.35 -19.41 8.03
N GLN A 838 -16.50 -18.12 8.29
CA GLN A 838 -15.44 -17.27 8.83
C GLN A 838 -15.97 -16.51 10.04
N THR A 839 -15.14 -16.38 11.07
CA THR A 839 -15.45 -15.57 12.24
C THR A 839 -14.36 -14.53 12.47
N THR A 840 -14.76 -13.31 12.80
CA THR A 840 -13.86 -12.22 13.19
C THR A 840 -14.37 -11.53 14.44
N THR A 841 -13.51 -10.71 15.06
CA THR A 841 -13.90 -9.80 16.13
C THR A 841 -13.71 -8.36 15.67
N MET A 842 -14.72 -7.55 15.91
CA MET A 842 -14.65 -6.10 15.85
C MET A 842 -14.49 -5.58 17.27
N VAL A 843 -13.50 -4.72 17.49
CA VAL A 843 -13.43 -3.87 18.69
C VAL A 843 -13.76 -2.45 18.29
N VAL A 844 -14.68 -1.82 19.02
CA VAL A 844 -15.00 -0.40 18.88
C VAL A 844 -14.29 0.36 20.00
N ASN A 845 -13.45 1.35 19.67
CA ASN A 845 -12.73 2.07 20.72
C ASN A 845 -13.72 2.82 21.63
N THR A 846 -13.25 3.11 22.85
CA THR A 846 -13.93 4.05 23.73
C THR A 846 -14.04 5.41 23.06
N ALA A 847 -15.16 6.10 23.27
CA ALA A 847 -15.36 7.44 22.74
C ALA A 847 -14.25 8.38 23.24
N PRO A 848 -13.71 9.26 22.38
CA PRO A 848 -12.77 10.29 22.81
C PRO A 848 -13.42 11.22 23.83
N ALA A 849 -12.60 11.82 24.68
CA ALA A 849 -13.07 12.82 25.65
C ALA A 849 -13.69 14.02 24.92
N ALA A 850 -14.81 14.51 25.47
CA ALA A 850 -15.47 15.68 24.93
C ALA A 850 -14.55 16.92 24.90
N PRO A 851 -14.75 17.85 23.95
CA PRO A 851 -13.86 18.99 23.79
C PRO A 851 -14.09 20.03 24.90
N VAL A 852 -13.04 20.76 25.31
CA VAL A 852 -13.20 21.95 26.16
C VAL A 852 -13.46 23.15 25.26
N ALA A 853 -14.54 23.90 25.51
CA ALA A 853 -15.01 24.93 24.60
C ALA A 853 -15.60 26.16 25.31
N GLN A 854 -15.65 27.28 24.59
CA GLN A 854 -16.12 28.59 25.02
C GLN A 854 -16.94 29.25 23.90
N ALA A 855 -17.87 30.14 24.26
CA ALA A 855 -18.66 30.91 23.31
C ALA A 855 -18.82 32.37 23.79
N GLU A 856 -18.82 33.32 22.85
CA GLU A 856 -18.97 34.75 23.13
C GLU A 856 -19.85 35.40 22.06
N ILE A 857 -20.91 36.08 22.49
CA ILE A 857 -21.79 36.87 21.64
C ILE A 857 -21.08 38.20 21.37
N CYS A 858 -20.60 38.40 20.15
CA CYS A 858 -19.87 39.61 19.77
C CYS A 858 -20.80 40.82 19.59
N ASN A 859 -22.04 40.58 19.14
CA ASN A 859 -23.07 41.58 18.91
C ASN A 859 -24.45 40.90 18.76
N ASN A 860 -25.50 41.65 18.43
CA ASN A 860 -26.86 41.13 18.29
C ASN A 860 -27.08 40.17 17.10
N THR A 861 -26.09 39.94 16.25
CA THR A 861 -26.20 39.14 15.03
C THR A 861 -25.14 38.04 14.90
N SER A 862 -24.19 37.93 15.84
CA SER A 862 -23.10 36.96 15.75
C SER A 862 -22.60 36.46 17.10
N VAL A 863 -22.32 35.16 17.15
CA VAL A 863 -21.66 34.46 18.25
C VAL A 863 -20.39 33.80 17.73
N LEU A 864 -19.30 33.97 18.47
CA LEU A 864 -18.03 33.31 18.25
C LEU A 864 -17.98 32.06 19.11
N LEU A 865 -17.78 30.92 18.46
CA LEU A 865 -17.70 29.59 19.05
C LEU A 865 -16.24 29.15 18.98
N SER A 866 -15.67 28.71 20.09
CA SER A 866 -14.26 28.27 20.13
C SER A 866 -14.12 27.00 20.96
N ALA A 867 -13.36 26.03 20.45
CA ALA A 867 -13.08 24.78 21.14
C ALA A 867 -11.61 24.41 21.01
N SER A 868 -11.06 23.87 22.09
CA SER A 868 -9.70 23.33 22.13
C SER A 868 -9.61 22.07 21.27
N ASN A 869 -8.73 22.11 20.28
CA ASN A 869 -8.47 20.98 19.42
C ASN A 869 -7.10 20.35 19.73
N ALA A 870 -7.08 19.04 20.00
CA ALA A 870 -5.87 18.26 20.11
C ALA A 870 -5.80 17.34 18.89
N GLY A 871 -4.94 17.68 17.93
CA GLY A 871 -4.77 16.88 16.70
C GLY A 871 -5.72 17.26 15.57
N SER A 872 -6.12 16.26 14.77
CA SER A 872 -6.87 16.40 13.51
C SER A 872 -8.39 16.27 13.65
N ASP A 873 -8.92 16.22 14.88
CA ASP A 873 -10.36 16.11 15.11
C ASP A 873 -11.08 17.37 14.63
N LEU A 874 -12.27 17.21 14.07
CA LEU A 874 -13.11 18.31 13.63
C LEU A 874 -14.13 18.65 14.71
N MET A 875 -14.29 19.94 15.02
CA MET A 875 -15.30 20.38 15.97
C MET A 875 -16.63 20.53 15.24
N VAL A 876 -17.69 19.97 15.80
CA VAL A 876 -19.04 20.01 15.23
C VAL A 876 -19.96 20.68 16.23
N TRP A 877 -20.46 21.86 15.88
CA TRP A 877 -21.32 22.69 16.74
C TRP A 877 -22.79 22.54 16.39
N TYR A 878 -23.63 22.51 17.42
CA TYR A 878 -25.07 22.27 17.34
C TYR A 878 -25.85 23.25 18.22
N GLU A 879 -27.11 23.50 17.84
CA GLU A 879 -28.04 24.31 18.63
C GLU A 879 -28.62 23.56 19.85
N SER A 880 -28.59 22.23 19.84
CA SER A 880 -29.13 21.39 20.91
C SER A 880 -28.39 20.04 21.00
N ALA A 881 -28.59 19.33 22.11
CA ALA A 881 -28.04 17.98 22.31
C ALA A 881 -28.53 16.95 21.28
N THR A 882 -29.68 17.16 20.64
CA THR A 882 -30.32 16.19 19.72
C THR A 882 -30.36 16.65 18.26
N ALA A 883 -29.84 17.85 17.96
CA ALA A 883 -29.82 18.37 16.59
C ALA A 883 -28.98 17.48 15.66
N THR A 884 -29.50 17.19 14.47
CA THR A 884 -28.79 16.41 13.44
C THR A 884 -28.05 17.28 12.43
N THR A 885 -28.39 18.56 12.36
CA THR A 885 -27.77 19.54 11.46
C THR A 885 -26.81 20.45 12.25
N PRO A 886 -25.53 20.54 11.85
CA PRO A 886 -24.58 21.41 12.53
C PRO A 886 -24.74 22.87 12.13
N ILE A 887 -24.39 23.79 13.03
CA ILE A 887 -24.31 25.25 12.79
C ILE A 887 -22.91 25.72 12.41
N ALA A 888 -21.88 24.94 12.74
CA ALA A 888 -20.49 25.14 12.32
C ALA A 888 -19.72 23.82 12.40
N VAL A 889 -18.83 23.58 11.44
CA VAL A 889 -18.00 22.36 11.37
C VAL A 889 -16.58 22.69 10.97
N GLY A 890 -15.60 22.01 11.58
CA GLY A 890 -14.24 21.86 11.04
C GLY A 890 -13.19 22.83 11.58
N SER A 891 -13.56 24.04 12.01
CA SER A 891 -12.62 24.97 12.63
C SER A 891 -12.65 24.90 14.16
N ALA A 892 -11.48 25.10 14.79
CA ALA A 892 -11.38 25.26 16.24
C ALA A 892 -12.05 26.56 16.72
N SER A 893 -12.31 27.52 15.83
CA SER A 893 -13.12 28.70 16.11
C SER A 893 -14.00 29.06 14.91
N ALA A 894 -15.27 29.35 15.13
CA ALA A 894 -16.27 29.63 14.09
C ALA A 894 -17.22 30.74 14.53
N THR A 895 -17.63 31.59 13.59
CA THR A 895 -18.68 32.59 13.82
C THR A 895 -20.01 32.04 13.31
N SER A 896 -21.03 32.00 14.17
CA SER A 896 -22.41 31.65 13.80
C SER A 896 -23.31 32.88 13.92
N THR A 897 -24.31 32.98 13.04
CA THR A 897 -25.37 34.00 13.11
C THR A 897 -26.57 33.55 13.94
N VAL A 898 -26.58 32.30 14.43
CA VAL A 898 -27.65 31.74 15.24
C VAL A 898 -27.48 32.21 16.68
N ILE A 899 -28.26 33.21 17.11
CA ILE A 899 -28.28 33.68 18.51
C ILE A 899 -29.41 32.97 19.26
N ARG A 900 -29.06 32.11 20.21
CA ARG A 900 -30.03 31.39 21.04
C ARG A 900 -30.50 32.20 22.24
N ALA A 901 -31.79 32.06 22.59
CA ALA A 901 -32.39 32.71 23.75
C ALA A 901 -31.80 32.23 25.08
N ASP A 902 -31.46 30.94 25.18
CA ASP A 902 -30.82 30.31 26.34
C ASP A 902 -29.28 30.43 26.33
N LYS A 903 -28.73 31.06 25.29
CA LYS A 903 -27.28 31.24 25.05
C LYS A 903 -26.46 29.95 25.08
N THR A 904 -27.08 28.77 24.98
CA THR A 904 -26.39 27.49 25.17
C THR A 904 -26.23 26.79 23.83
N TYR A 905 -24.99 26.40 23.50
CA TYR A 905 -24.61 25.68 22.29
C TYR A 905 -23.99 24.33 22.67
N TYR A 906 -23.93 23.40 21.72
CA TYR A 906 -23.38 22.06 21.97
C TYR A 906 -22.23 21.79 21.01
N VAL A 907 -21.17 21.15 21.47
CA VAL A 907 -20.04 20.78 20.60
C VAL A 907 -19.57 19.36 20.89
N GLY A 908 -19.30 18.62 19.82
CA GLY A 908 -18.67 17.30 19.85
C GLY A 908 -17.48 17.24 18.90
N ARG A 909 -16.57 16.29 19.13
CA ARG A 909 -15.45 15.96 18.21
C ARG A 909 -15.96 14.97 17.18
N ASN A 910 -15.74 15.24 15.89
CA ASN A 910 -16.11 14.40 14.75
C ASN A 910 -17.55 13.84 14.80
N ASP A 911 -18.43 14.48 15.57
CA ASP A 911 -19.75 13.99 15.91
C ASP A 911 -20.71 14.31 14.77
N LEU A 912 -20.50 13.66 13.62
CA LEU A 912 -21.36 13.81 12.45
C LEU A 912 -21.41 12.50 11.67
N SER A 913 -22.61 11.94 11.62
CA SER A 913 -23.02 10.94 10.62
C SER A 913 -24.31 11.43 9.98
N GLY A 914 -24.38 11.44 8.65
CA GLY A 914 -25.52 12.01 7.94
C GLY A 914 -25.77 11.36 6.60
N LYS A 915 -26.95 11.61 6.04
CA LYS A 915 -27.35 11.18 4.70
C LYS A 915 -27.39 12.40 3.78
N VAL A 916 -26.90 12.25 2.57
CA VAL A 916 -26.93 13.29 1.54
C VAL A 916 -27.48 12.70 0.24
N GLY A 917 -28.24 13.51 -0.51
CA GLY A 917 -28.96 13.06 -1.70
C GLY A 917 -30.35 12.48 -1.42
N PRO A 918 -31.09 12.06 -2.45
CA PRO A 918 -32.42 11.46 -2.31
C PRO A 918 -32.35 10.11 -1.61
N VAL A 919 -33.33 9.85 -0.73
CA VAL A 919 -33.41 8.61 0.06
C VAL A 919 -33.68 7.38 -0.83
N ASN A 920 -34.41 7.56 -1.93
CA ASN A 920 -34.72 6.49 -2.89
C ASN A 920 -35.01 7.07 -4.28
N LYS A 921 -35.09 6.20 -5.28
CA LYS A 921 -35.35 6.59 -6.66
C LYS A 921 -36.70 7.28 -6.91
N ASN A 922 -37.72 6.98 -6.12
CA ASN A 922 -39.06 7.54 -6.26
C ASN A 922 -39.16 8.99 -5.75
N THR A 923 -38.17 9.47 -4.99
CA THR A 923 -38.15 10.83 -4.41
C THR A 923 -38.18 11.92 -5.48
N LEU A 924 -37.60 11.65 -6.66
CA LEU A 924 -37.53 12.59 -7.79
C LEU A 924 -38.47 12.20 -8.96
N GLY A 925 -39.34 11.20 -8.76
CA GLY A 925 -40.32 10.76 -9.75
C GLY A 925 -39.76 9.83 -10.83
N VAL A 926 -39.85 10.24 -12.10
CA VAL A 926 -39.59 9.43 -13.30
C VAL A 926 -38.13 9.02 -13.49
N GLY A 927 -37.92 7.87 -14.14
CA GLY A 927 -36.59 7.33 -14.40
C GLY A 927 -36.59 6.06 -15.26
N GLY A 928 -35.43 5.44 -15.39
CA GLY A 928 -35.27 4.15 -16.05
C GLY A 928 -33.88 3.55 -15.82
N TYR A 929 -33.73 2.26 -16.11
CA TYR A 929 -32.44 1.57 -16.04
C TYR A 929 -31.72 1.69 -17.37
N GLY A 930 -30.42 1.90 -17.31
CA GLY A 930 -29.59 1.91 -18.51
C GLY A 930 -28.13 1.63 -18.19
N ASN A 931 -27.38 1.34 -19.24
CA ASN A 931 -25.94 1.22 -19.14
C ASN A 931 -25.28 2.59 -19.32
N ALA A 932 -24.29 2.90 -18.49
CA ALA A 932 -23.39 4.03 -18.70
C ALA A 932 -21.97 3.49 -18.91
N THR A 933 -21.69 3.05 -20.14
CA THR A 933 -20.36 2.55 -20.53
C THR A 933 -19.30 3.66 -20.58
N SER A 934 -19.70 4.93 -20.56
CA SER A 934 -18.84 6.08 -20.84
C SER A 934 -18.58 7.01 -19.64
N GLY A 935 -18.77 6.54 -18.40
CA GLY A 935 -18.35 7.28 -17.20
C GLY A 935 -19.25 8.46 -16.79
N ASN A 936 -20.51 8.18 -16.45
CA ASN A 936 -21.38 9.22 -15.86
C ASN A 936 -20.97 9.52 -14.41
N TYR A 937 -21.10 10.77 -13.96
CA TYR A 937 -20.71 11.15 -12.60
C TYR A 937 -21.68 12.15 -11.94
N LEU A 938 -21.77 12.09 -10.60
CA LEU A 938 -22.31 13.16 -9.76
C LEU A 938 -21.21 14.16 -9.42
N LYS A 939 -21.55 15.44 -9.28
CA LYS A 939 -20.67 16.48 -8.73
C LYS A 939 -21.06 16.76 -7.30
N PHE A 940 -20.09 16.87 -6.41
CA PHE A 940 -20.32 17.24 -5.01
C PHE A 940 -19.15 18.04 -4.46
N THR A 941 -19.42 18.90 -3.49
CA THR A 941 -18.44 19.73 -2.81
C THR A 941 -18.37 19.33 -1.35
N THR A 942 -17.18 19.14 -0.79
CA THR A 942 -16.95 18.92 0.64
C THR A 942 -16.29 20.14 1.26
N SER A 943 -16.68 20.49 2.49
CA SER A 943 -16.05 21.55 3.29
C SER A 943 -15.10 20.99 4.35
N VAL A 944 -15.17 19.69 4.61
CA VAL A 944 -14.31 18.95 5.55
C VAL A 944 -13.99 17.55 5.02
N PRO A 945 -12.87 16.94 5.43
CA PRO A 945 -12.58 15.54 5.12
C PRO A 945 -13.66 14.61 5.66
N LEU A 946 -14.08 13.64 4.86
CA LEU A 946 -15.13 12.67 5.23
C LEU A 946 -14.93 11.33 4.53
N THR A 947 -15.74 10.35 4.92
CA THR A 947 -15.85 9.06 4.24
C THR A 947 -17.29 8.86 3.77
N ILE A 948 -17.46 8.46 2.51
CA ILE A 948 -18.72 7.93 1.99
C ILE A 948 -18.79 6.45 2.40
N GLU A 949 -19.60 6.14 3.40
CA GLU A 949 -19.65 4.80 3.98
C GLU A 949 -20.41 3.82 3.11
N SER A 950 -21.59 4.24 2.64
CA SER A 950 -22.50 3.39 1.88
C SER A 950 -23.32 4.18 0.89
N VAL A 951 -23.71 3.52 -0.19
CA VAL A 951 -24.67 4.03 -1.18
C VAL A 951 -25.74 2.98 -1.43
N LYS A 952 -26.95 3.43 -1.76
CA LYS A 952 -28.03 2.58 -2.25
C LYS A 952 -28.10 2.64 -3.76
N LEU A 953 -28.05 1.47 -4.40
CA LEU A 953 -28.12 1.31 -5.86
C LEU A 953 -29.37 0.52 -6.25
N TYR A 954 -29.87 0.80 -7.45
CA TYR A 954 -31.01 0.11 -8.07
C TYR A 954 -30.51 -0.50 -9.39
N VAL A 955 -30.45 -1.82 -9.44
CA VAL A 955 -29.73 -2.59 -10.46
C VAL A 955 -30.73 -3.30 -11.35
N GLY A 956 -30.78 -2.89 -12.62
CA GLY A 956 -31.69 -3.47 -13.62
C GLY A 956 -31.19 -4.79 -14.19
N ASN A 957 -29.88 -4.92 -14.39
CA ASN A 957 -29.21 -6.12 -14.88
C ASN A 957 -27.93 -6.33 -14.06
N PRO A 958 -27.60 -7.57 -13.64
CA PRO A 958 -26.39 -7.83 -12.88
C PRO A 958 -25.13 -7.55 -13.71
N GLY A 959 -24.00 -7.36 -13.02
CA GLY A 959 -22.68 -7.16 -13.63
C GLY A 959 -21.71 -6.53 -12.64
N LYS A 960 -20.78 -5.70 -13.10
CA LYS A 960 -19.84 -4.97 -12.24
C LYS A 960 -20.05 -3.47 -12.29
N VAL A 961 -19.87 -2.83 -11.14
CA VAL A 961 -20.04 -1.40 -10.91
C VAL A 961 -18.79 -0.88 -10.21
N THR A 962 -17.99 -0.09 -10.91
CA THR A 962 -16.84 0.62 -10.32
C THR A 962 -17.26 2.03 -9.95
N ILE A 963 -17.08 2.37 -8.67
CA ILE A 963 -17.39 3.69 -8.10
C ILE A 963 -16.06 4.35 -7.73
N THR A 964 -15.87 5.56 -8.21
CA THR A 964 -14.63 6.32 -8.00
C THR A 964 -14.96 7.72 -7.52
N VAL A 965 -14.50 8.09 -6.33
CA VAL A 965 -14.33 9.50 -5.95
C VAL A 965 -13.14 10.02 -6.74
N ALA A 966 -13.31 11.14 -7.44
CA ALA A 966 -12.25 11.75 -8.23
C ALA A 966 -12.37 13.27 -8.26
N ASP A 967 -11.29 13.95 -8.65
CA ASP A 967 -11.35 15.34 -9.08
C ASP A 967 -11.61 15.42 -10.58
N LEU A 968 -12.52 16.29 -11.01
CA LEU A 968 -12.85 16.49 -12.42
C LEU A 968 -11.78 17.38 -13.08
N GLY A 969 -11.20 16.90 -14.17
CA GLY A 969 -10.28 17.65 -15.03
C GLY A 969 -11.00 18.42 -16.14
N THR A 970 -10.39 18.48 -17.32
CA THR A 970 -10.99 19.13 -18.49
C THR A 970 -12.21 18.35 -18.99
N VAL A 971 -13.31 19.06 -19.24
CA VAL A 971 -14.49 18.55 -19.96
C VAL A 971 -14.48 19.18 -21.36
N ASN A 972 -14.36 18.34 -22.39
CA ASN A 972 -14.34 18.76 -23.78
C ASN A 972 -15.78 19.04 -24.29
N PRO A 973 -15.93 19.85 -25.36
CA PRO A 973 -17.24 20.14 -25.95
C PRO A 973 -18.01 18.92 -26.44
N ASP A 974 -17.33 17.80 -26.72
CA ASP A 974 -17.92 16.52 -27.13
C ASP A 974 -18.43 15.67 -25.95
N GLY A 975 -18.30 16.16 -24.71
CA GLY A 975 -18.70 15.46 -23.49
C GLY A 975 -17.64 14.50 -22.93
N SER A 976 -16.49 14.32 -23.60
CA SER A 976 -15.37 13.58 -23.02
C SER A 976 -14.71 14.38 -21.90
N PHE A 977 -14.16 13.70 -20.90
CA PHE A 977 -13.56 14.36 -19.74
C PHE A 977 -12.37 13.58 -19.17
N THR A 978 -11.50 14.30 -18.46
CA THR A 978 -10.40 13.72 -17.67
C THR A 978 -10.74 13.80 -16.18
N TYR A 979 -10.18 12.92 -15.36
CA TYR A 979 -10.39 12.93 -13.91
C TYR A 979 -9.19 12.29 -13.19
N SER A 980 -9.00 12.66 -11.91
CA SER A 980 -7.98 12.11 -11.02
C SER A 980 -8.66 11.31 -9.90
N PRO A 981 -8.59 9.96 -9.86
CA PRO A 981 -9.22 9.18 -8.81
C PRO A 981 -8.56 9.44 -7.45
N ILE A 982 -9.39 9.58 -6.43
CA ILE A 982 -9.05 9.77 -5.01
C ILE A 982 -9.24 8.44 -4.26
N SER A 983 -10.41 7.81 -4.44
CA SER A 983 -10.77 6.55 -3.80
C SER A 983 -11.67 5.76 -4.75
N THR A 984 -11.41 4.47 -4.89
CA THR A 984 -12.14 3.59 -5.81
C THR A 984 -12.58 2.32 -5.11
N THR A 985 -13.75 1.82 -5.47
CA THR A 985 -14.20 0.47 -5.16
C THR A 985 -14.92 -0.15 -6.36
N THR A 986 -14.82 -1.46 -6.53
CA THR A 986 -15.55 -2.20 -7.58
C THR A 986 -16.47 -3.22 -6.91
N LEU A 987 -17.76 -3.10 -7.22
CA LEU A 987 -18.83 -3.93 -6.70
C LEU A 987 -19.28 -4.92 -7.77
N ALA A 988 -19.36 -6.20 -7.42
CA ALA A 988 -20.15 -7.16 -8.18
C ALA A 988 -21.62 -7.00 -7.77
N VAL A 989 -22.47 -6.51 -8.66
CA VAL A 989 -23.86 -6.17 -8.36
C VAL A 989 -24.82 -7.22 -8.91
N GLY A 990 -25.69 -7.75 -8.05
CA GLY A 990 -26.87 -8.51 -8.46
C GLY A 990 -28.01 -7.57 -8.85
N ALA A 991 -28.93 -8.02 -9.70
CA ALA A 991 -30.13 -7.24 -10.01
C ALA A 991 -31.02 -7.09 -8.76
N THR A 992 -31.47 -5.87 -8.52
CA THR A 992 -32.49 -5.56 -7.50
C THR A 992 -33.88 -5.42 -8.14
N ASN A 993 -33.93 -5.14 -9.45
CA ASN A 993 -35.15 -5.15 -10.22
C ASN A 993 -35.79 -6.55 -10.22
N PRO A 994 -37.06 -6.70 -9.77
CA PRO A 994 -37.77 -7.99 -9.77
C PRO A 994 -37.93 -8.64 -11.14
N THR A 995 -37.80 -7.86 -12.22
CA THR A 995 -37.87 -8.33 -13.61
C THR A 995 -36.60 -7.90 -14.36
N PRO A 996 -35.45 -8.51 -14.07
CA PRO A 996 -34.18 -8.08 -14.65
C PRO A 996 -34.08 -8.42 -16.13
N GLY A 997 -33.32 -7.61 -16.88
CA GLY A 997 -33.10 -7.83 -18.30
C GLY A 997 -31.91 -7.03 -18.84
N PRO A 998 -31.24 -7.51 -19.90
CA PRO A 998 -30.11 -6.77 -20.47
C PRO A 998 -30.57 -5.44 -21.09
N GLY A 999 -29.69 -4.44 -21.08
CA GLY A 999 -29.93 -3.15 -21.74
C GLY A 999 -30.89 -2.22 -21.01
N ASN A 1000 -31.46 -1.26 -21.74
CA ASN A 1000 -32.33 -0.23 -21.17
C ASN A 1000 -33.68 -0.83 -20.77
N GLN A 1001 -34.14 -0.51 -19.56
CA GLN A 1001 -35.44 -0.96 -19.04
C GLN A 1001 -36.23 0.23 -18.48
N VAL A 1002 -37.56 0.13 -18.56
CA VAL A 1002 -38.46 1.09 -17.91
C VAL A 1002 -38.39 0.96 -16.39
N ASP A 1003 -38.77 2.01 -15.67
CA ASP A 1003 -38.84 1.95 -14.21
C ASP A 1003 -39.73 0.80 -13.72
N ASN A 1004 -39.28 0.10 -12.69
CA ASN A 1004 -40.07 -0.87 -11.95
C ASN A 1004 -40.33 -0.31 -10.54
N PRO A 1005 -41.55 0.14 -10.22
CA PRO A 1005 -41.87 0.72 -8.91
C PRO A 1005 -41.63 -0.22 -7.71
N ASN A 1006 -41.57 -1.53 -7.95
CA ASN A 1006 -41.35 -2.54 -6.92
C ASN A 1006 -39.87 -2.83 -6.63
N ASP A 1007 -38.93 -2.28 -7.43
CA ASP A 1007 -37.51 -2.37 -7.10
C ASP A 1007 -37.20 -1.50 -5.88
N VAL A 1008 -36.83 -2.14 -4.78
CA VAL A 1008 -36.51 -1.49 -3.51
C VAL A 1008 -35.03 -1.12 -3.39
N GLY A 1009 -34.17 -1.53 -4.32
CA GLY A 1009 -32.73 -1.31 -4.32
C GLY A 1009 -31.98 -2.06 -3.21
N ALA A 1010 -30.65 -1.99 -3.24
CA ALA A 1010 -29.77 -2.59 -2.23
C ALA A 1010 -28.71 -1.59 -1.77
N VAL A 1011 -28.36 -1.65 -0.48
CA VAL A 1011 -27.28 -0.85 0.11
C VAL A 1011 -25.97 -1.60 -0.05
N PHE A 1012 -24.96 -0.87 -0.52
CA PHE A 1012 -23.60 -1.35 -0.67
C PHE A 1012 -22.69 -0.51 0.22
N ALA A 1013 -21.89 -1.17 1.05
CA ALA A 1013 -20.80 -0.50 1.75
C ALA A 1013 -19.70 -0.19 0.72
N VAL A 1014 -19.27 1.07 0.67
CA VAL A 1014 -18.27 1.53 -0.31
C VAL A 1014 -17.03 2.10 0.38
N ASN A 1015 -17.17 2.64 1.59
CA ASN A 1015 -16.09 3.18 2.42
C ASN A 1015 -15.08 4.05 1.64
N LEU A 1016 -15.58 4.91 0.75
CA LEU A 1016 -14.75 5.74 -0.12
C LEU A 1016 -14.31 6.99 0.64
N ALA A 1017 -13.00 7.14 0.80
CA ALA A 1017 -12.42 8.31 1.45
C ALA A 1017 -12.52 9.55 0.55
N VAL A 1018 -12.88 10.68 1.15
CA VAL A 1018 -12.80 12.02 0.58
C VAL A 1018 -11.87 12.83 1.52
N PRO A 1019 -10.55 12.69 1.36
CA PRO A 1019 -9.57 13.16 2.34
C PRO A 1019 -9.42 14.68 2.36
N ASP A 1020 -9.76 15.37 1.27
CA ASP A 1020 -9.60 16.81 1.12
C ASP A 1020 -10.97 17.51 1.01
N PRO A 1021 -11.13 18.72 1.57
CA PRO A 1021 -12.22 19.63 1.22
C PRO A 1021 -12.06 20.13 -0.22
N GLY A 1022 -13.14 20.12 -1.01
CA GLY A 1022 -13.12 20.67 -2.37
C GLY A 1022 -14.27 20.19 -3.23
N ASP A 1023 -14.20 20.53 -4.52
CA ASP A 1023 -15.11 20.03 -5.53
C ASP A 1023 -14.62 18.68 -6.07
N HIS A 1024 -15.48 17.67 -5.98
CA HIS A 1024 -15.21 16.30 -6.38
C HIS A 1024 -16.33 15.76 -7.27
N ILE A 1025 -16.06 14.62 -7.89
CA ILE A 1025 -17.03 13.81 -8.60
C ILE A 1025 -17.11 12.41 -8.04
N LEU A 1026 -18.31 11.83 -8.09
CA LEU A 1026 -18.53 10.41 -7.85
C LEU A 1026 -18.83 9.75 -9.20
N LEU A 1027 -17.78 9.20 -9.80
CA LEU A 1027 -17.77 8.57 -11.11
C LEU A 1027 -18.26 7.12 -11.03
N MET A 1028 -19.10 6.75 -12.00
CA MET A 1028 -19.69 5.42 -12.13
C MET A 1028 -19.30 4.80 -13.48
N GLN A 1029 -18.79 3.56 -13.43
CA GLN A 1029 -18.52 2.74 -14.60
C GLN A 1029 -19.17 1.36 -14.44
N MET A 1030 -19.97 0.97 -15.44
CA MET A 1030 -20.64 -0.32 -15.49
C MET A 1030 -19.97 -1.24 -16.52
N SER A 1031 -19.71 -2.49 -16.15
CA SER A 1031 -19.23 -3.54 -17.05
C SER A 1031 -20.00 -4.85 -16.84
N ASP A 1032 -19.71 -5.86 -17.65
CA ASP A 1032 -20.32 -7.19 -17.58
C ASP A 1032 -21.86 -7.14 -17.70
N GLY A 1033 -22.36 -6.18 -18.49
CA GLY A 1033 -23.79 -5.98 -18.74
C GLY A 1033 -24.57 -5.25 -17.64
N ALA A 1034 -23.91 -4.75 -16.58
CA ALA A 1034 -24.58 -4.05 -15.50
C ALA A 1034 -25.41 -2.86 -16.01
N THR A 1035 -26.61 -2.68 -15.45
CA THR A 1035 -27.43 -1.48 -15.67
C THR A 1035 -27.95 -0.94 -14.36
N LEU A 1036 -27.95 0.39 -14.22
CA LEU A 1036 -28.39 1.08 -13.02
C LEU A 1036 -29.52 2.06 -13.33
N PHE A 1037 -30.39 2.26 -12.35
CA PHE A 1037 -31.46 3.25 -12.43
C PHE A 1037 -30.91 4.67 -12.29
N ARG A 1038 -31.38 5.57 -13.15
CA ARG A 1038 -31.22 7.02 -12.97
C ARG A 1038 -32.58 7.70 -13.09
N ASN A 1039 -32.77 8.81 -12.36
CA ASN A 1039 -33.88 9.70 -12.63
C ASN A 1039 -33.60 10.51 -13.91
N ASN A 1040 -34.55 10.56 -14.83
CA ASN A 1040 -34.48 11.34 -16.07
C ASN A 1040 -35.81 12.06 -16.32
N GLY A 1041 -35.77 13.36 -16.62
CA GLY A 1041 -36.98 14.17 -16.79
C GLY A 1041 -37.55 14.72 -15.47
N VAL A 1042 -36.70 14.97 -14.47
CA VAL A 1042 -37.09 15.61 -13.20
C VAL A 1042 -37.66 17.00 -13.46
N THR A 1043 -38.79 17.34 -12.83
CA THR A 1043 -39.44 18.65 -12.93
C THR A 1043 -38.96 19.58 -11.79
N GLY A 1044 -38.15 20.58 -12.14
CA GLY A 1044 -37.50 21.50 -11.18
C GLY A 1044 -36.03 21.15 -10.92
N SER A 1045 -35.27 22.06 -10.30
CA SER A 1045 -33.85 21.83 -9.98
C SER A 1045 -33.71 21.00 -8.70
N PRO A 1046 -33.19 19.75 -8.75
CA PRO A 1046 -33.04 18.89 -7.58
C PRO A 1046 -31.78 19.22 -6.76
N TYR A 1047 -30.88 20.08 -7.27
CA TYR A 1047 -29.62 20.44 -6.61
C TYR A 1047 -29.72 21.83 -5.95
N PRO A 1048 -28.99 22.07 -4.85
CA PRO A 1048 -28.10 21.12 -4.16
C PRO A 1048 -28.77 20.26 -3.09
N PHE A 1049 -28.22 19.06 -2.85
CA PHE A 1049 -28.50 18.28 -1.62
C PHE A 1049 -27.35 18.46 -0.66
N SER A 1050 -27.57 19.05 0.52
CA SER A 1050 -26.45 19.43 1.40
C SER A 1050 -26.64 19.02 2.85
N ILE A 1051 -25.53 18.65 3.48
CA ILE A 1051 -25.32 18.76 4.92
C ILE A 1051 -24.56 20.07 5.14
N PRO A 1052 -25.19 21.11 5.71
CA PRO A 1052 -24.59 22.44 5.88
C PRO A 1052 -23.19 22.38 6.49
N GLY A 1053 -22.23 23.07 5.85
CA GLY A 1053 -20.83 23.12 6.31
C GLY A 1053 -20.03 21.82 6.17
N VAL A 1054 -20.56 20.80 5.48
CA VAL A 1054 -19.92 19.47 5.38
C VAL A 1054 -19.82 19.00 3.93
N VAL A 1055 -20.96 18.75 3.28
CA VAL A 1055 -21.00 18.19 1.92
C VAL A 1055 -22.23 18.67 1.17
N SER A 1056 -22.12 18.89 -0.13
CA SER A 1056 -23.20 19.34 -0.99
C SER A 1056 -23.11 18.66 -2.35
N ILE A 1057 -24.10 17.85 -2.74
CA ILE A 1057 -24.22 17.35 -4.12
C ILE A 1057 -24.73 18.49 -4.99
N THR A 1058 -23.92 18.93 -5.95
CA THR A 1058 -24.13 20.18 -6.71
C THR A 1058 -24.60 19.95 -8.14
N GLY A 1059 -24.44 18.75 -8.70
CA GLY A 1059 -24.90 18.46 -10.06
C GLY A 1059 -24.48 17.09 -10.58
N ASN A 1060 -24.43 16.94 -11.91
CA ASN A 1060 -24.01 15.71 -12.60
C ASN A 1060 -23.44 16.02 -14.00
N SER A 1061 -23.08 14.97 -14.73
CA SER A 1061 -22.44 15.07 -16.05
C SER A 1061 -23.40 15.19 -17.25
N ALA A 1062 -24.71 15.40 -17.07
CA ALA A 1062 -25.63 15.59 -18.21
C ALA A 1062 -25.47 16.97 -18.85
N THR A 1063 -25.21 17.00 -20.16
CA THR A 1063 -24.91 18.22 -20.94
C THR A 1063 -25.66 18.27 -22.27
N SER A 1064 -26.26 19.43 -22.59
CA SER A 1064 -26.93 19.67 -23.88
C SER A 1064 -26.38 20.93 -24.53
N THR A 1065 -26.17 20.86 -25.85
CA THR A 1065 -25.78 22.03 -26.66
C THR A 1065 -26.89 23.09 -26.76
N THR A 1066 -28.14 22.73 -26.44
CA THR A 1066 -29.31 23.63 -26.51
C THR A 1066 -29.87 24.01 -25.13
N ASN A 1067 -29.50 23.30 -24.07
CA ASN A 1067 -29.96 23.57 -22.70
C ASN A 1067 -28.80 23.50 -21.69
N PRO A 1068 -28.26 24.66 -21.24
CA PRO A 1068 -27.16 24.70 -20.26
C PRO A 1068 -27.55 24.15 -18.88
N ASN A 1069 -28.85 24.04 -18.58
CA ASN A 1069 -29.38 23.51 -17.33
C ASN A 1069 -29.77 22.03 -17.43
N GLN A 1070 -29.31 21.30 -18.46
CA GLN A 1070 -29.75 19.91 -18.65
C GLN A 1070 -29.48 19.01 -17.44
N PHE A 1071 -28.37 19.21 -16.72
CA PHE A 1071 -28.06 18.47 -15.49
C PHE A 1071 -29.17 18.50 -14.45
N GLN A 1072 -30.00 19.56 -14.41
CA GLN A 1072 -31.13 19.67 -13.46
C GLN A 1072 -32.24 18.65 -13.75
N LEU A 1073 -32.32 18.09 -14.96
CA LEU A 1073 -33.33 17.10 -15.32
C LEU A 1073 -32.93 15.66 -14.93
N PHE A 1074 -31.75 15.47 -14.33
CA PHE A 1074 -31.19 14.15 -14.03
C PHE A 1074 -30.66 14.04 -12.60
N TYR A 1075 -30.74 12.82 -12.05
CA TYR A 1075 -30.02 12.42 -10.86
C TYR A 1075 -29.41 11.03 -11.06
N TYR A 1076 -28.11 10.89 -10.81
CA TYR A 1076 -27.34 9.70 -11.17
C TYR A 1076 -27.10 8.78 -9.97
N PHE A 1077 -27.67 7.58 -10.08
CA PHE A 1077 -27.39 6.27 -9.44
C PHE A 1077 -27.26 6.15 -7.92
N PHE A 1078 -26.78 7.16 -7.19
CA PHE A 1078 -26.39 7.06 -5.79
C PHE A 1078 -27.47 7.61 -4.86
N TYR A 1079 -28.25 6.72 -4.25
CA TYR A 1079 -29.32 7.05 -3.33
C TYR A 1079 -28.90 6.76 -1.88
N ASP A 1080 -29.59 7.35 -0.91
CA ASP A 1080 -29.35 7.15 0.53
C ASP A 1080 -27.87 7.20 0.94
N MET A 1081 -27.09 8.10 0.32
CA MET A 1081 -25.63 8.14 0.48
C MET A 1081 -25.29 8.58 1.90
N ARG A 1082 -24.64 7.68 2.65
CA ARG A 1082 -24.21 7.94 4.02
C ARG A 1082 -22.79 8.44 4.06
N VAL A 1083 -22.57 9.48 4.85
CA VAL A 1083 -21.26 10.06 5.11
C VAL A 1083 -21.00 10.15 6.60
N ARG A 1084 -19.73 10.03 6.97
CA ARG A 1084 -19.24 10.33 8.32
C ARG A 1084 -17.91 11.06 8.26
N LEU A 1085 -17.56 11.72 9.36
CA LEU A 1085 -16.21 12.25 9.53
C LEU A 1085 -15.21 11.13 9.83
N ASN A 1086 -13.93 11.38 9.54
CA ASN A 1086 -12.90 10.35 9.58
C ASN A 1086 -12.48 9.95 11.01
N GLY A 1087 -12.60 10.87 11.98
CA GLY A 1087 -12.29 10.60 13.39
C GLY A 1087 -13.49 10.10 14.20
N CYS A 1088 -13.24 9.65 15.44
CA CYS A 1088 -14.29 9.13 16.32
C CYS A 1088 -15.12 10.24 16.95
N ALA A 1089 -16.44 10.01 17.03
CA ALA A 1089 -17.37 10.91 17.69
C ALA A 1089 -17.17 10.91 19.21
N SER A 1090 -17.05 12.10 19.83
CA SER A 1090 -17.17 12.27 21.28
C SER A 1090 -18.62 12.53 21.69
N ASP A 1091 -18.91 12.43 22.98
CA ASP A 1091 -20.13 13.03 23.54
C ASP A 1091 -20.15 14.55 23.30
N ARG A 1092 -21.35 15.11 23.16
CA ARG A 1092 -21.58 16.55 23.08
C ARG A 1092 -21.53 17.19 24.46
N VAL A 1093 -20.89 18.35 24.57
CA VAL A 1093 -20.90 19.17 25.80
C VAL A 1093 -21.64 20.49 25.61
N PRO A 1094 -22.41 20.95 26.63
CA PRO A 1094 -23.05 22.27 26.60
C PRO A 1094 -22.04 23.39 26.85
N VAL A 1095 -22.17 24.49 26.11
CA VAL A 1095 -21.32 25.68 26.17
C VAL A 1095 -22.22 26.91 26.26
N VAL A 1096 -22.18 27.61 27.39
CA VAL A 1096 -22.98 28.83 27.61
C VAL A 1096 -22.19 30.04 27.14
N ALA A 1097 -22.76 30.84 26.23
CA ALA A 1097 -22.10 32.00 25.66
C ALA A 1097 -22.13 33.22 26.60
N THR A 1098 -20.98 33.88 26.71
CA THR A 1098 -20.82 35.17 27.40
C THR A 1098 -21.10 36.33 26.43
N ASN A 1099 -21.30 37.55 26.93
CA ASN A 1099 -21.47 38.73 26.07
C ASN A 1099 -20.15 39.52 26.01
N SER A 1100 -19.75 39.97 24.82
CA SER A 1100 -18.61 40.90 24.67
C SER A 1100 -18.89 42.23 25.37
N VAL A 1101 -17.84 42.83 25.93
CA VAL A 1101 -17.91 44.14 26.60
C VAL A 1101 -17.73 45.24 25.56
N THR A 1102 -18.69 46.15 25.45
CA THR A 1102 -18.53 47.37 24.65
C THR A 1102 -17.59 48.34 25.37
N PRO A 1103 -16.40 48.66 24.83
CA PRO A 1103 -15.49 49.60 25.47
C PRO A 1103 -16.05 51.02 25.45
N VAL A 1104 -15.78 51.79 26.50
CA VAL A 1104 -16.08 53.22 26.55
C VAL A 1104 -14.76 53.97 26.70
N ILE A 1105 -14.48 54.91 25.80
CA ILE A 1105 -13.33 55.80 25.91
C ILE A 1105 -13.75 57.12 26.56
N THR A 1106 -12.84 57.68 27.34
CA THR A 1106 -12.96 58.99 28.00
C THR A 1106 -11.73 59.84 27.71
N LEU A 1107 -11.86 61.16 27.72
CA LEU A 1107 -10.77 62.12 27.49
C LEU A 1107 -10.50 62.93 28.76
N ASN A 1108 -9.25 62.96 29.20
CA ASN A 1108 -8.79 63.80 30.29
C ASN A 1108 -7.52 64.58 29.86
N GLY A 1109 -7.64 65.90 29.70
CA GLY A 1109 -6.60 66.71 29.08
C GLY A 1109 -6.39 66.30 27.61
N SER A 1110 -5.20 65.80 27.29
CA SER A 1110 -4.87 65.20 25.99
C SER A 1110 -4.86 63.67 26.00
N THR A 1111 -5.09 63.01 27.14
CA THR A 1111 -5.01 61.54 27.25
C THR A 1111 -6.40 60.91 27.14
N LEU A 1112 -6.58 60.05 26.14
CA LEU A 1112 -7.72 59.17 25.96
C LEU A 1112 -7.50 57.88 26.78
N SER A 1113 -8.54 57.40 27.45
CA SER A 1113 -8.49 56.17 28.28
C SER A 1113 -9.67 55.25 27.97
N SER A 1114 -9.39 53.97 27.68
CA SER A 1114 -10.38 52.92 27.44
C SER A 1114 -10.82 52.25 28.75
N SER A 1115 -12.10 51.93 28.86
CA SER A 1115 -12.66 51.15 29.98
C SER A 1115 -12.19 49.69 30.00
N VAL A 1116 -11.50 49.23 28.95
CA VAL A 1116 -10.96 47.87 28.85
C VAL A 1116 -9.42 47.91 28.88
N ALA A 1117 -8.82 47.07 29.71
CA ALA A 1117 -7.39 47.11 30.02
C ALA A 1117 -6.47 46.62 28.89
N SER A 1118 -6.94 45.72 28.02
CA SER A 1118 -6.13 45.05 27.00
C SER A 1118 -6.90 44.81 25.71
N GLY A 1119 -6.19 44.63 24.59
CA GLY A 1119 -6.78 44.37 23.27
C GLY A 1119 -7.21 45.63 22.50
N ASN A 1120 -6.84 46.82 22.99
CA ASN A 1120 -7.15 48.09 22.35
C ASN A 1120 -6.30 48.30 21.08
N GLN A 1121 -6.88 48.88 20.04
CA GLN A 1121 -6.20 49.53 18.93
C GLN A 1121 -6.84 50.90 18.72
N TRP A 1122 -6.07 51.98 18.78
CA TRP A 1122 -6.60 53.34 18.61
C TRP A 1122 -6.64 53.76 17.15
N TYR A 1123 -7.65 54.56 16.81
CA TYR A 1123 -7.90 55.09 15.48
C TYR A 1123 -8.07 56.61 15.54
N LEU A 1124 -7.58 57.31 14.53
CA LEU A 1124 -7.81 58.74 14.27
C LEU A 1124 -8.47 58.89 12.91
N ASN A 1125 -9.67 59.48 12.86
CA ASN A 1125 -10.48 59.63 11.64
C ASN A 1125 -10.59 58.31 10.85
N SER A 1126 -10.89 57.22 11.58
CA SER A 1126 -11.00 55.85 11.07
C SER A 1126 -9.70 55.20 10.54
N ASN A 1127 -8.55 55.88 10.65
CA ASN A 1127 -7.24 55.30 10.33
C ASN A 1127 -6.57 54.76 11.59
N ALA A 1128 -6.07 53.52 11.55
CA ALA A 1128 -5.36 52.91 12.67
C ALA A 1128 -4.08 53.69 12.98
N ILE A 1129 -3.88 54.02 14.25
CA ILE A 1129 -2.65 54.66 14.72
C ILE A 1129 -1.63 53.56 15.01
N PRO A 1130 -0.53 53.43 14.23
CA PRO A 1130 0.40 52.33 14.38
C PRO A 1130 1.02 52.27 15.79
N GLY A 1131 0.97 51.10 16.43
CA GLY A 1131 1.57 50.86 17.75
C GLY A 1131 0.76 51.38 18.95
N ALA A 1132 -0.39 52.04 18.72
CA ALA A 1132 -1.26 52.51 19.79
C ALA A 1132 -2.14 51.35 20.33
N LEU A 1133 -1.55 50.49 21.15
CA LEU A 1133 -2.20 49.29 21.69
C LEU A 1133 -2.52 49.35 23.20
N GLY A 1134 -2.07 50.41 23.88
CA GLY A 1134 -2.27 50.59 25.31
C GLY A 1134 -3.72 50.92 25.69
N GLN A 1135 -4.06 50.71 26.96
CA GLN A 1135 -5.35 51.17 27.53
C GLN A 1135 -5.55 52.69 27.39
N THR A 1136 -4.46 53.45 27.33
CA THR A 1136 -4.47 54.90 27.18
C THR A 1136 -3.69 55.34 25.94
N TYR A 1137 -4.11 56.43 25.30
CA TYR A 1137 -3.41 57.06 24.18
C TYR A 1137 -3.40 58.59 24.33
N ASN A 1138 -2.25 59.23 24.13
CA ASN A 1138 -2.15 60.68 24.21
C ASN A 1138 -2.41 61.32 22.83
N ALA A 1139 -3.51 62.04 22.68
CA ALA A 1139 -3.92 62.71 21.46
C ALA A 1139 -3.05 63.95 21.18
N THR A 1140 -2.46 64.01 19.99
CA THR A 1140 -1.56 65.08 19.54
C THR A 1140 -2.09 65.87 18.35
N GLU A 1141 -3.15 65.40 17.71
CA GLU A 1141 -3.73 65.97 16.50
C GLU A 1141 -5.23 66.16 16.67
N SER A 1142 -5.78 67.22 16.08
CA SER A 1142 -7.23 67.43 16.10
C SER A 1142 -7.93 66.39 15.22
N GLY A 1143 -8.97 65.75 15.73
CA GLY A 1143 -9.75 64.76 14.98
C GLY A 1143 -10.63 63.88 15.87
N ILE A 1144 -11.28 62.88 15.25
CA ILE A 1144 -12.15 61.92 15.93
C ILE A 1144 -11.33 60.69 16.30
N TYR A 1145 -11.27 60.40 17.59
CA TYR A 1145 -10.62 59.22 18.14
C TYR A 1145 -11.62 58.15 18.55
N GLN A 1146 -11.29 56.89 18.28
CA GLN A 1146 -12.03 55.71 18.70
C GLN A 1146 -11.01 54.60 19.04
N THR A 1147 -11.38 53.66 19.91
CA THR A 1147 -10.64 52.40 20.04
C THR A 1147 -11.53 51.22 19.64
N ILE A 1148 -10.92 50.23 18.98
CA ILE A 1148 -11.54 48.91 18.77
C ILE A 1148 -10.86 47.97 19.74
N VAL A 1149 -11.66 47.32 20.59
CA VAL A 1149 -11.17 46.28 21.50
C VAL A 1149 -11.42 44.92 20.89
N THR A 1150 -10.35 44.12 20.77
CA THR A 1150 -10.42 42.70 20.40
C THR A 1150 -10.34 41.85 21.66
N THR A 1151 -11.39 41.07 21.97
CA THR A 1151 -11.41 40.14 23.11
C THR A 1151 -10.42 38.99 22.91
N ALA A 1152 -10.13 38.23 23.97
CA ALA A 1152 -9.24 37.06 23.87
C ALA A 1152 -9.78 35.98 22.92
N MET A 1153 -11.10 35.91 22.71
CA MET A 1153 -11.70 35.03 21.70
C MET A 1153 -11.65 35.64 20.28
N GLY A 1154 -11.55 36.96 20.15
CA GLY A 1154 -11.45 37.66 18.87
C GLY A 1154 -12.67 38.51 18.49
N CYS A 1155 -13.63 38.72 19.39
CA CYS A 1155 -14.74 39.66 19.15
C CYS A 1155 -14.20 41.09 19.12
N ASN A 1156 -14.53 41.83 18.05
CA ASN A 1156 -14.19 43.25 17.94
C ASN A 1156 -15.37 44.12 18.39
N SER A 1157 -15.14 44.98 19.36
CA SER A 1157 -16.14 45.91 19.86
C SER A 1157 -15.60 47.35 19.78
N PRO A 1158 -16.16 48.20 18.90
CA PRO A 1158 -15.76 49.60 18.84
C PRO A 1158 -16.25 50.36 20.06
N SER A 1159 -15.48 51.37 20.50
CA SER A 1159 -15.93 52.30 21.52
C SER A 1159 -16.83 53.40 20.98
N ASN A 1160 -17.35 54.25 21.87
CA ASN A 1160 -17.81 55.58 21.49
C ASN A 1160 -16.68 56.38 20.81
N GLU A 1161 -17.05 57.41 20.06
CA GLU A 1161 -16.12 58.35 19.41
C GLU A 1161 -15.90 59.60 20.30
N ILE A 1162 -14.68 60.16 20.29
CA ILE A 1162 -14.34 61.42 20.97
C ILE A 1162 -13.61 62.35 20.02
N THR A 1163 -14.08 63.60 19.90
CA THR A 1163 -13.38 64.67 19.16
C THR A 1163 -12.36 65.38 20.04
N PHE A 1164 -11.10 65.46 19.61
CA PHE A 1164 -10.03 66.22 20.26
C PHE A 1164 -9.63 67.43 19.39
N GLY A 1165 -9.27 68.56 20.01
CA GLY A 1165 -8.85 69.78 19.31
C GLY A 1165 -7.71 70.51 20.03
N VAL A 1166 -6.63 70.82 19.32
CA VAL A 1166 -5.46 71.56 19.87
C VAL A 1166 -5.75 73.07 19.86
N THR A 1167 -5.78 73.72 21.01
CA THR A 1167 -5.95 75.19 21.13
C THR A 1167 -4.75 75.86 21.81
N GLY A 1168 -4.00 76.67 21.06
CA GLY A 1168 -2.95 77.55 21.60
C GLY A 1168 -2.15 78.31 20.53
N ILE A 1169 -2.21 79.64 20.55
CA ILE A 1169 -1.37 80.54 19.72
C ILE A 1169 0.02 80.69 20.40
N PRO A 1170 1.16 80.49 19.71
CA PRO A 1170 2.48 80.61 20.31
C PRO A 1170 2.90 82.08 20.56
N ASN A 1171 3.46 82.35 21.76
CA ASN A 1171 4.17 83.60 22.06
C ASN A 1171 5.55 83.57 21.40
N ILE A 1172 5.87 84.58 20.59
CA ILE A 1172 7.11 84.64 19.79
C ILE A 1172 7.98 85.82 20.25
N ASP A 1173 9.31 85.67 20.12
CA ASP A 1173 10.29 86.67 20.51
C ASP A 1173 10.03 88.02 19.80
N PRO A 1174 9.86 89.13 20.55
CA PRO A 1174 9.67 90.46 19.98
C PRO A 1174 10.79 90.97 19.07
N SER A 1175 11.97 90.32 19.06
CA SER A 1175 13.04 90.66 18.13
C SER A 1175 12.67 90.39 16.67
N GLU A 1176 11.75 89.47 16.38
CA GLU A 1176 11.34 89.12 15.01
C GLU A 1176 10.83 90.34 14.23
N ILE A 1177 10.05 91.21 14.87
CA ILE A 1177 9.48 92.42 14.26
C ILE A 1177 10.30 93.68 14.58
N GLY A 1178 11.46 93.52 15.22
CA GLY A 1178 12.29 94.64 15.67
C GLY A 1178 11.62 95.53 16.72
N LEU A 1179 10.78 94.96 17.60
CA LEU A 1179 9.96 95.74 18.55
C LEU A 1179 10.81 96.58 19.50
N LYS A 1180 10.66 97.90 19.47
CA LYS A 1180 11.35 98.87 20.33
C LYS A 1180 10.35 99.79 21.02
N VAL A 1181 10.66 100.12 22.27
CA VAL A 1181 9.91 101.09 23.07
C VAL A 1181 10.88 102.10 23.64
N MET A 1182 10.71 103.38 23.31
CA MET A 1182 11.67 104.43 23.67
C MET A 1182 10.98 105.77 24.02
N PRO A 1183 11.36 106.43 25.14
CA PRO A 1183 12.21 105.91 26.20
C PRO A 1183 11.49 104.79 26.98
N ASN A 1184 12.25 103.85 27.53
CA ASN A 1184 11.75 102.84 28.46
C ASN A 1184 12.81 102.67 29.56
N PRO A 1185 12.65 103.32 30.73
CA PRO A 1185 11.39 103.81 31.30
C PRO A 1185 10.80 105.09 30.70
N ASN A 1186 9.48 105.29 30.79
CA ASN A 1186 8.71 106.47 30.36
C ASN A 1186 7.72 106.96 31.44
N ASP A 1187 6.96 108.03 31.17
CA ASP A 1187 5.94 108.64 32.04
C ASP A 1187 4.50 108.35 31.58
N GLY A 1188 4.29 107.29 30.79
CA GLY A 1188 3.03 106.98 30.13
C GLY A 1188 2.97 107.44 28.67
N ARG A 1189 4.00 108.16 28.19
CA ARG A 1189 4.19 108.53 26.78
C ARG A 1189 5.48 107.93 26.22
N PHE A 1190 5.39 107.12 25.17
CA PHE A 1190 6.55 106.48 24.55
C PHE A 1190 6.36 106.26 23.05
N VAL A 1191 7.45 106.13 22.30
CA VAL A 1191 7.41 105.72 20.90
C VAL A 1191 7.45 104.20 20.83
N LEU A 1192 6.48 103.63 20.13
CA LEU A 1192 6.42 102.22 19.77
C LEU A 1192 6.87 102.07 18.31
N ASP A 1193 7.97 101.34 18.08
CA ASP A 1193 8.58 101.14 16.77
C ASP A 1193 8.75 99.64 16.47
N PHE A 1194 8.13 99.14 15.41
CA PHE A 1194 8.32 97.79 14.88
C PHE A 1194 7.94 97.73 13.40
N THR A 1195 8.34 96.68 12.70
CA THR A 1195 7.99 96.48 11.28
C THR A 1195 7.37 95.10 11.08
N VAL A 1196 6.25 95.04 10.37
CA VAL A 1196 5.59 93.79 9.98
C VAL A 1196 5.46 93.72 8.46
N SER A 1197 5.68 92.53 7.90
CA SER A 1197 5.77 92.30 6.45
C SER A 1197 4.49 91.73 5.82
N LYS A 1198 3.46 91.47 6.61
CA LYS A 1198 2.17 90.93 6.15
C LYS A 1198 1.02 91.88 6.49
N LYS A 1199 -0.06 91.82 5.70
CA LYS A 1199 -1.27 92.61 5.95
C LYS A 1199 -2.21 91.82 6.85
N ALA A 1200 -2.35 92.25 8.11
CA ALA A 1200 -3.22 91.63 9.10
C ALA A 1200 -3.65 92.67 10.14
N ASP A 1201 -4.68 92.36 10.93
CA ASP A 1201 -5.10 93.23 12.03
C ASP A 1201 -4.00 93.31 13.09
N LEU A 1202 -3.66 94.54 13.46
CA LEU A 1202 -2.68 94.85 14.49
C LEU A 1202 -3.42 95.21 15.79
N ASN A 1203 -3.23 94.44 16.84
CA ASN A 1203 -3.71 94.77 18.19
C ASN A 1203 -2.53 95.07 19.11
N ILE A 1204 -2.53 96.24 19.73
CA ILE A 1204 -1.56 96.63 20.73
C ILE A 1204 -2.29 96.73 22.07
N THR A 1205 -1.84 95.98 23.06
CA THR A 1205 -2.43 95.98 24.41
C THR A 1205 -1.35 96.24 25.45
N ILE A 1206 -1.63 97.09 26.43
CA ILE A 1206 -0.78 97.24 27.62
C ILE A 1206 -1.55 96.69 28.81
N MET A 1207 -0.91 95.83 29.59
CA MET A 1207 -1.49 95.23 30.79
C MET A 1207 -0.67 95.59 32.02
N ASN A 1208 -1.35 95.85 33.14
CA ASN A 1208 -0.67 95.99 34.43
C ASN A 1208 -0.23 94.61 34.98
N ALA A 1209 0.47 94.61 36.12
CA ALA A 1209 0.97 93.38 36.74
C ALA A 1209 -0.11 92.35 37.14
N VAL A 1210 -1.39 92.75 37.22
CA VAL A 1210 -2.52 91.85 37.49
C VAL A 1210 -3.28 91.43 36.20
N GLY A 1211 -2.73 91.74 35.02
CA GLY A 1211 -3.31 91.36 33.72
C GLY A 1211 -4.45 92.25 33.23
N GLN A 1212 -4.78 93.32 33.96
CA GLN A 1212 -5.81 94.27 33.53
C GLN A 1212 -5.29 95.10 32.35
N LYS A 1213 -6.06 95.12 31.24
CA LYS A 1213 -5.75 95.92 30.04
C LYS A 1213 -5.99 97.40 30.37
N VAL A 1214 -4.91 98.18 30.37
CA VAL A 1214 -4.92 99.63 30.65
C VAL A 1214 -4.86 100.47 29.38
N PHE A 1215 -4.46 99.87 28.26
CA PHE A 1215 -4.47 100.50 26.94
C PHE A 1215 -4.74 99.44 25.88
N ILE A 1216 -5.56 99.78 24.90
CA ILE A 1216 -5.84 98.94 23.73
C ILE A 1216 -5.88 99.86 22.51
N ASN A 1217 -5.13 99.52 21.48
CA ASN A 1217 -5.22 100.14 20.17
C ASN A 1217 -5.33 99.05 19.11
N ARG A 1218 -6.20 99.25 18.12
CA ARG A 1218 -6.43 98.31 17.03
C ARG A 1218 -6.32 99.01 15.71
N THR A 1219 -5.53 98.46 14.80
CA THR A 1219 -5.35 98.97 13.44
C THR A 1219 -5.64 97.83 12.47
N PRO A 1220 -6.85 97.79 11.88
CA PRO A 1220 -7.21 96.74 10.94
C PRO A 1220 -6.33 96.74 9.69
N GLY A 1221 -5.95 95.55 9.20
CA GLY A 1221 -5.22 95.37 7.95
C GLY A 1221 -3.89 96.13 7.86
N PHE A 1222 -3.13 96.25 8.95
CA PHE A 1222 -1.85 96.94 9.02
C PHE A 1222 -0.72 96.13 8.36
N ILE A 1223 0.16 96.83 7.63
CA ILE A 1223 1.40 96.32 7.05
C ILE A 1223 2.44 97.46 7.02
N GLY A 1224 3.72 97.14 7.18
CA GLY A 1224 4.83 98.10 7.13
C GLY A 1224 5.36 98.48 8.52
N ARG A 1225 6.08 99.62 8.58
CA ARG A 1225 6.68 100.12 9.82
C ARG A 1225 5.64 100.88 10.66
N TYR A 1226 5.42 100.41 11.88
CA TYR A 1226 4.64 101.10 12.90
C TYR A 1226 5.60 101.90 13.78
N ALA A 1227 5.64 103.22 13.63
CA ALA A 1227 6.44 104.13 14.45
C ALA A 1227 5.55 105.28 14.94
N GLN A 1228 4.87 105.06 16.06
CA GLN A 1228 3.85 105.99 16.59
C GLN A 1228 4.14 106.30 18.05
N THR A 1229 3.83 107.54 18.46
CA THR A 1229 3.82 107.90 19.87
C THR A 1229 2.56 107.37 20.50
N ILE A 1230 2.70 106.53 21.52
CA ILE A 1230 1.62 106.00 22.34
C ILE A 1230 1.50 106.84 23.60
N GLU A 1231 0.30 107.38 23.84
CA GLU A 1231 -0.07 108.10 25.05
C GLU A 1231 -1.08 107.24 25.81
N ALA A 1232 -0.58 106.43 26.74
CA ALA A 1232 -1.40 105.45 27.47
C ALA A 1232 -2.15 106.07 28.67
N GLY A 1233 -2.18 107.41 28.77
CA GLY A 1233 -2.79 108.16 29.86
C GLY A 1233 -1.94 108.21 31.14
N LYS A 1234 -2.53 108.69 32.25
CA LYS A 1234 -1.88 108.71 33.58
C LYS A 1234 -1.79 107.29 34.15
N LEU A 1235 -0.78 106.54 33.73
CA LEU A 1235 -0.44 105.24 34.31
C LEU A 1235 0.32 105.45 35.63
N ALA A 1236 0.05 104.61 36.64
CA ALA A 1236 0.81 104.63 37.88
C ALA A 1236 2.25 104.12 37.64
N SER A 1237 3.22 104.61 38.41
CA SER A 1237 4.60 104.13 38.33
C SER A 1237 4.65 102.62 38.60
N GLY A 1238 5.23 101.84 37.67
CA GLY A 1238 5.20 100.39 37.73
C GLY A 1238 5.65 99.68 36.46
N VAL A 1239 5.64 98.34 36.52
CA VAL A 1239 5.95 97.47 35.37
C VAL A 1239 4.65 97.03 34.70
N TYR A 1240 4.61 97.18 33.38
CA TYR A 1240 3.52 96.79 32.50
C TYR A 1240 4.02 95.81 31.44
N LEU A 1241 3.08 95.04 30.88
CA LEU A 1241 3.32 94.14 29.76
C LEU A 1241 2.69 94.72 28.50
N LEU A 1242 3.53 95.05 27.52
CA LEU A 1242 3.10 95.45 26.19
C LEU A 1242 2.99 94.19 25.33
N GLN A 1243 1.79 93.94 24.81
CA GLN A 1243 1.49 92.87 23.87
C GLN A 1243 1.19 93.47 22.50
N VAL A 1244 1.85 92.97 21.47
CA VAL A 1244 1.54 93.25 20.07
C VAL A 1244 1.08 91.95 19.44
N GLU A 1245 -0.14 91.93 18.90
CA GLU A 1245 -0.67 90.80 18.14
C GLU A 1245 -0.83 91.20 16.69
N HIS A 1246 -0.29 90.38 15.79
CA HIS A 1246 -0.36 90.59 14.35
C HIS A 1246 -0.11 89.25 13.64
N ASP A 1247 -0.89 88.93 12.60
CA ASP A 1247 -0.79 87.68 11.83
C ASP A 1247 -0.83 86.40 12.70
N HIS A 1248 -1.78 86.32 13.64
CA HIS A 1248 -1.92 85.20 14.59
C HIS A 1248 -0.67 84.92 15.45
N LYS A 1249 0.24 85.88 15.58
CA LYS A 1249 1.40 85.83 16.49
C LYS A 1249 1.23 86.83 17.61
N SER A 1250 1.77 86.50 18.78
CA SER A 1250 1.79 87.42 19.94
C SER A 1250 3.22 87.72 20.38
N TYR A 1251 3.57 88.99 20.45
CA TYR A 1251 4.87 89.50 20.88
C TYR A 1251 4.71 90.25 22.19
N LEU A 1252 5.47 89.87 23.22
CA LEU A 1252 5.37 90.42 24.57
C LEU A 1252 6.65 91.15 24.98
N LYS A 1253 6.54 92.41 25.37
CA LYS A 1253 7.67 93.23 25.83
C LYS A 1253 7.36 93.95 27.13
N LYS A 1254 8.36 94.02 28.01
CA LYS A 1254 8.26 94.75 29.28
C LYS A 1254 8.29 96.26 29.04
N LEU A 1255 7.34 96.98 29.65
CA LEU A 1255 7.22 98.42 29.67
C LEU A 1255 7.35 98.93 31.10
N ILE A 1256 8.16 99.97 31.34
CA ILE A 1256 8.38 100.54 32.67
C ILE A 1256 7.88 101.99 32.66
N VAL A 1257 6.92 102.30 33.53
CA VAL A 1257 6.41 103.66 33.75
C VAL A 1257 6.99 104.18 35.07
N ARG A 1258 7.53 105.41 35.08
CA ARG A 1258 8.15 106.06 36.25
C ARG A 1258 7.25 107.11 36.87
#